data_AF-A0A839ESK0-F1
#
_entry.id   AF-A0A839ESK0-F1
#
_cell.length_a   1.000
_cell.length_b   1.000
_cell.length_c   1.000
_cell.angle_alpha   90.00
_cell.angle_beta   90.00
_cell.angle_gamma   90.00
#
_symmetry.space_group_name_H-M   'P 1'
#
loop_
_entity.id
_entity.type
_entity.pdbx_description
1 polymer ?
#
loop_
_entity_poly.entity_id
_entity_poly.type
_entity_poly.pdbx_seq_one_letter_code
_entity_poly.pdbx_strand_id
1 'polypeptide(L)'
;MHSILAARTDFSIGESIISPSSLVEKAKELGARAVGITDTMSLTGLVDFTTRAKKAEIKPIIGVRLRMTDGPEWRPDKGQKKKDMPPYYYLTAYFLTEAGLKGLYRLLSLANSESRFYYESKLGFEDLYTELDNLEKGDIALTLGDAHGVITHPQVADIVTELAHRVGFENVYASLIAVDTPYFTRINQLSLEAIGHGCQPLTVRPAYYFEGEADALDIMGAVANNVKITDGWFKSMDNRDFHVVGDVEMKKHVLSAAKRVSARGSLGVGPAFSQGLLNTDKLAERVSYVWEKQPVSLPQMAPNEFLAVVEQCKLGWKERFSDAVFGHLPEKTDLAGVYKERLSYELSVLKKLNFSGYFLLVQDVVNYAKSNGILVGPGRGSVGGSLVAYLMGITDCDPIRFGLLFERFINPDRIDLPDADLDFMSERRHEVVEYLIKKYGQARVAGVSNFGTLAAASSIRDIGKAVGLSERDTKCSKAVPKLHGANVSLANCALQVEEIQEFAEKYEDNWWPIMCRLEETTRSYGQHAAGIIVGGVDLTDRAVIEKRKEMSVVCWDKRIVEDQGLVKMDLLGLKTLDLINLTLNYIKERHSKRVNINRIPLDDAEVLNNFAKGLTIGIFQFEGGGMRRLLKELGSDGTITFDDITAATALYRPGPMESGMMDSFYKRKQGREYIEYDHPLMEPILEPTFGVMVYQEQVMQVARAVAGYSAPDADKLRKIMGKKLPEEMAKERGKFVDGCVATIGADEMWAGQLFDKIEGFAGYGFNKSHSVEYTLISYQSMYLKTHYPVEFFAAALTGMDEDKLPGIIADAARFGIDVSMPDINISTDRFEIATDVRLVIPFQRIKGVAGTTTQAIIEARKAGPFTNKADFLDRVEKRRCNVKHQDALERVGAFSRIEPGSVPATDPSRVRDLIELIPGLITANVPVHRDLTRDKHAKEDIVEVIQEYRAKHGPSTGDSDGLPVKPHFGKDATFMIITDCPTRGEEELGSMSQGAQVQAVIDAMFVHDFKRPDIYWTGLIKRPKADKQVSSDEIAKYIDYLKREIQILEPPVIVLLGTTTVRHFLPDLKGKASDQAGKVVYSKEFDANLVIGFNPGELYYAPEKSVLLEDVFQSVFNLLN
;
A
#
# COMPACT_ATOMS: atom_id res chain seq x y z
N MET A 1 -18.62 -37.94 -23.38
CA MET A 1 -18.14 -37.31 -22.15
C MET A 1 -17.57 -35.95 -22.56
N HIS A 2 -17.60 -34.95 -21.69
CA HIS A 2 -17.16 -33.59 -22.01
C HIS A 2 -16.08 -33.16 -21.04
N SER A 3 -14.88 -32.92 -21.56
CA SER A 3 -13.70 -32.48 -20.81
C SER A 3 -13.13 -31.22 -21.46
N ILE A 4 -12.93 -30.16 -20.68
CA ILE A 4 -12.38 -28.89 -21.14
C ILE A 4 -10.91 -28.84 -20.74
N LEU A 5 -9.97 -29.02 -21.66
CA LEU A 5 -8.54 -29.17 -21.32
C LEU A 5 -7.62 -28.01 -21.73
N ALA A 6 -8.12 -27.00 -22.43
CA ALA A 6 -7.31 -25.92 -23.00
C ALA A 6 -7.81 -24.52 -22.58
N ALA A 7 -8.33 -24.39 -21.35
CA ALA A 7 -8.67 -23.08 -20.82
C ALA A 7 -7.41 -22.36 -20.31
N ARG A 8 -7.39 -21.03 -20.41
CA ARG A 8 -6.41 -20.18 -19.72
C ARG A 8 -7.15 -19.33 -18.70
N THR A 9 -6.50 -19.09 -17.58
CA THR A 9 -7.02 -18.20 -16.55
C THR A 9 -6.40 -16.80 -16.68
N ASP A 10 -6.89 -15.85 -15.91
CA ASP A 10 -6.37 -14.49 -15.81
C ASP A 10 -4.93 -14.42 -15.26
N PHE A 11 -4.37 -15.54 -14.78
CA PHE A 11 -2.92 -15.67 -14.54
C PHE A 11 -2.09 -15.71 -15.83
N SER A 12 -2.71 -15.96 -16.98
CA SER A 12 -2.14 -15.63 -18.30
C SER A 12 -2.43 -14.15 -18.61
N ILE A 13 -1.70 -13.24 -17.95
CA ILE A 13 -1.99 -11.79 -17.93
C ILE A 13 -2.15 -11.24 -19.35
N GLY A 14 -3.32 -10.67 -19.64
CA GLY A 14 -3.64 -10.08 -20.95
C GLY A 14 -3.95 -11.08 -22.06
N GLU A 15 -3.81 -12.39 -21.82
CA GLU A 15 -4.21 -13.46 -22.76
C GLU A 15 -5.57 -14.08 -22.41
N SER A 16 -6.04 -13.95 -21.16
CA SER A 16 -7.34 -14.43 -20.70
C SER A 16 -7.89 -13.53 -19.58
N ILE A 17 -9.22 -13.55 -19.43
CA ILE A 17 -9.97 -12.83 -18.39
C ILE A 17 -10.87 -13.79 -17.57
N ILE A 18 -10.64 -15.10 -17.69
CA ILE A 18 -11.37 -16.12 -16.93
C ILE A 18 -10.67 -16.32 -15.58
N SER A 19 -11.35 -16.11 -14.46
CA SER A 19 -10.80 -16.50 -13.16
C SER A 19 -10.92 -18.01 -12.92
N PRO A 20 -10.04 -18.63 -12.11
CA PRO A 20 -10.17 -20.05 -11.75
C PRO A 20 -11.56 -20.43 -11.20
N SER A 21 -12.20 -19.55 -10.41
CA SER A 21 -13.54 -19.78 -9.87
C SER A 21 -14.59 -19.83 -10.96
N SER A 22 -14.65 -18.79 -11.78
CA SER A 22 -15.66 -18.66 -12.82
C SER A 22 -15.54 -19.78 -13.85
N LEU A 23 -14.32 -20.25 -14.14
CA LEU A 23 -14.11 -21.42 -15.01
C LEU A 23 -14.76 -22.68 -14.46
N VAL A 24 -14.55 -22.98 -13.18
CA VAL A 24 -15.08 -24.19 -12.52
C VAL A 24 -16.61 -24.13 -12.46
N GLU A 25 -17.16 -22.97 -12.09
CA GLU A 25 -18.61 -22.73 -12.07
C GLU A 25 -19.21 -22.94 -13.46
N LYS A 26 -18.61 -22.34 -14.49
CA LYS A 26 -19.09 -22.48 -15.86
C LYS A 26 -18.97 -23.91 -16.38
N ALA A 27 -17.87 -24.60 -16.07
CA ALA A 27 -17.68 -26.00 -16.43
C ALA A 27 -18.77 -26.89 -15.80
N LYS A 28 -19.17 -26.60 -14.56
CA LYS A 28 -20.26 -27.30 -13.87
C LYS A 28 -21.60 -27.09 -14.57
N GLU A 29 -21.93 -25.84 -14.90
CA GLU A 29 -23.16 -25.49 -15.64
C GLU A 29 -23.25 -26.22 -16.98
N LEU A 30 -22.11 -26.36 -17.67
CA LEU A 30 -22.00 -27.04 -18.96
C LEU A 30 -21.94 -28.58 -18.85
N GLY A 31 -21.98 -29.14 -17.64
CA GLY A 31 -21.96 -30.59 -17.41
C GLY A 31 -20.61 -31.25 -17.70
N ALA A 32 -19.49 -30.52 -17.63
CA ALA A 32 -18.16 -31.06 -17.81
C ALA A 32 -17.79 -32.01 -16.65
N ARG A 33 -17.12 -33.14 -16.98
CA ARG A 33 -16.60 -34.09 -15.97
C ARG A 33 -15.19 -33.74 -15.50
N ALA A 34 -14.42 -33.14 -16.38
CA ALA A 34 -13.08 -32.65 -16.12
C ALA A 34 -12.92 -31.26 -16.72
N VAL A 35 -12.18 -30.42 -16.01
CA VAL A 35 -11.81 -29.08 -16.45
C VAL A 35 -10.33 -28.89 -16.20
N GLY A 36 -9.65 -28.21 -17.12
CA GLY A 36 -8.23 -27.99 -17.02
C GLY A 36 -7.75 -26.65 -17.51
N ILE A 37 -6.73 -26.16 -16.81
CA ILE A 37 -6.07 -24.89 -17.06
C ILE A 37 -4.71 -25.14 -17.72
N THR A 38 -4.31 -24.25 -18.62
CA THR A 38 -3.08 -24.32 -19.42
C THR A 38 -2.45 -22.94 -19.53
N ASP A 39 -2.23 -22.30 -18.38
CA ASP A 39 -1.71 -20.93 -18.33
C ASP A 39 -0.34 -20.81 -19.00
N THR A 40 -0.09 -19.66 -19.63
CA THR A 40 1.15 -19.42 -20.36
C THR A 40 2.29 -19.15 -19.38
N MET A 41 3.28 -20.05 -19.35
CA MET A 41 4.47 -19.95 -18.51
C MET A 41 4.20 -19.74 -17.01
N SER A 42 3.04 -20.18 -16.50
CA SER A 42 2.62 -19.97 -15.12
C SER A 42 1.88 -21.18 -14.54
N LEU A 43 2.08 -21.42 -13.25
CA LEU A 43 1.30 -22.37 -12.43
C LEU A 43 0.59 -21.67 -11.26
N THR A 44 0.51 -20.34 -11.28
CA THR A 44 -0.03 -19.56 -10.16
C THR A 44 -1.46 -19.96 -9.80
N GLY A 45 -2.30 -20.23 -10.81
CA GLY A 45 -3.70 -20.63 -10.60
C GLY A 45 -3.91 -22.04 -10.04
N LEU A 46 -2.88 -22.89 -9.95
CA LEU A 46 -3.00 -24.32 -9.63
C LEU A 46 -3.78 -24.59 -8.34
N VAL A 47 -3.42 -23.93 -7.23
CA VAL A 47 -3.98 -24.25 -5.90
C VAL A 47 -5.42 -23.76 -5.76
N ASP A 48 -5.71 -22.54 -6.20
CA ASP A 48 -7.08 -22.01 -6.18
C ASP A 48 -8.01 -22.83 -7.08
N PHE A 49 -7.56 -23.11 -8.31
CA PHE A 49 -8.30 -23.92 -9.27
C PHE A 49 -8.60 -25.33 -8.76
N THR A 50 -7.59 -26.06 -8.30
CA THR A 50 -7.76 -27.45 -7.80
C THR A 50 -8.69 -27.50 -6.58
N THR A 51 -8.54 -26.55 -5.65
CA THR A 51 -9.40 -26.46 -4.46
C THR A 51 -10.87 -26.23 -4.84
N ARG A 52 -11.13 -25.31 -5.78
CA ARG A 52 -12.50 -25.02 -6.25
C ARG A 52 -13.09 -26.17 -7.04
N ALA A 53 -12.32 -26.78 -7.95
CA ALA A 53 -12.75 -27.93 -8.73
C ALA A 53 -13.13 -29.11 -7.82
N LYS A 54 -12.32 -29.40 -6.78
CA LYS A 54 -12.61 -30.43 -5.77
C LYS A 54 -13.92 -30.14 -5.04
N LYS A 55 -14.17 -28.90 -4.63
CA LYS A 55 -15.44 -28.48 -3.99
C LYS A 55 -16.64 -28.60 -4.95
N ALA A 56 -16.41 -28.38 -6.24
CA ALA A 56 -17.44 -28.50 -7.28
C ALA A 56 -17.68 -29.93 -7.78
N GLU A 57 -16.89 -30.91 -7.29
CA GLU A 57 -16.90 -32.32 -7.72
C GLU A 57 -16.55 -32.51 -9.20
N ILE A 58 -15.69 -31.65 -9.75
CA ILE A 58 -15.17 -31.75 -11.12
C ILE A 58 -13.69 -32.13 -11.05
N LYS A 59 -13.24 -33.05 -11.91
CA LYS A 59 -11.82 -33.46 -11.95
C LYS A 59 -10.94 -32.30 -12.46
N PRO A 60 -10.01 -31.76 -11.66
CA PRO A 60 -9.08 -30.74 -12.14
C PRO A 60 -7.95 -31.37 -12.94
N ILE A 61 -7.65 -30.79 -14.10
CA ILE A 61 -6.51 -31.13 -14.93
C ILE A 61 -5.61 -29.90 -15.01
N ILE A 62 -4.31 -30.06 -14.82
CA ILE A 62 -3.41 -28.92 -14.85
C ILE A 62 -2.37 -29.16 -15.93
N GLY A 63 -2.19 -28.15 -16.75
CA GLY A 63 -1.07 -28.05 -17.64
C GLY A 63 -0.51 -26.64 -17.66
N VAL A 64 0.56 -26.49 -18.42
CA VAL A 64 1.21 -25.21 -18.66
C VAL A 64 1.55 -25.11 -20.13
N ARG A 65 1.35 -23.93 -20.71
CA ARG A 65 1.76 -23.63 -22.07
C ARG A 65 3.17 -23.06 -22.04
N LEU A 66 4.12 -23.88 -22.44
CA LEU A 66 5.56 -23.61 -22.49
C LEU A 66 5.92 -22.87 -23.79
N ARG A 67 6.71 -21.82 -23.67
CA ARG A 67 7.29 -21.06 -24.79
C ARG A 67 8.68 -21.60 -25.11
N MET A 68 8.78 -22.33 -26.21
CA MET A 68 9.98 -22.97 -26.72
C MET A 68 10.66 -22.10 -27.79
N THR A 69 11.98 -22.11 -27.90
CA THR A 69 12.73 -21.41 -28.94
C THR A 69 14.10 -22.06 -29.16
N ASP A 70 14.66 -21.91 -30.36
CA ASP A 70 16.02 -22.34 -30.67
C ASP A 70 17.09 -21.41 -30.08
N GLY A 71 16.71 -20.18 -29.69
CA GLY A 71 17.59 -19.19 -29.09
C GLY A 71 17.20 -18.81 -27.66
N PRO A 72 17.21 -19.76 -26.70
CA PRO A 72 16.69 -19.51 -25.34
C PRO A 72 17.50 -18.50 -24.54
N GLU A 73 18.78 -18.30 -24.89
CA GLU A 73 19.69 -17.33 -24.27
C GLU A 73 19.78 -16.00 -25.04
N TRP A 74 19.03 -15.86 -26.13
CA TRP A 74 19.11 -14.66 -26.97
C TRP A 74 18.77 -13.38 -26.18
N ARG A 75 19.58 -12.36 -26.41
CA ARG A 75 19.45 -10.98 -25.92
C ARG A 75 19.73 -10.03 -27.08
N PRO A 76 19.09 -8.84 -27.11
CA PRO A 76 19.33 -7.89 -28.18
C PRO A 76 20.73 -7.28 -28.08
N ASP A 77 21.50 -7.40 -29.16
CA ASP A 77 22.71 -6.60 -29.36
C ASP A 77 22.37 -5.13 -29.65
N LYS A 78 23.39 -4.27 -29.63
CA LYS A 78 23.22 -2.83 -29.90
C LYS A 78 22.54 -2.61 -31.26
N GLY A 79 21.32 -2.09 -31.24
CA GLY A 79 20.52 -1.79 -32.44
C GLY A 79 19.43 -2.82 -32.76
N GLN A 80 19.45 -3.99 -32.13
CA GLN A 80 18.37 -4.98 -32.23
C GLN A 80 17.19 -4.61 -31.34
N LYS A 81 15.99 -5.01 -31.74
CA LYS A 81 14.71 -4.78 -31.04
C LYS A 81 14.02 -6.11 -30.77
N LYS A 82 12.93 -6.09 -29.98
CA LYS A 82 12.11 -7.28 -29.67
C LYS A 82 11.68 -8.08 -30.91
N LYS A 83 11.45 -7.42 -32.06
CA LYS A 83 11.07 -8.07 -33.32
C LYS A 83 12.18 -8.94 -33.95
N ASP A 84 13.43 -8.75 -33.54
CA ASP A 84 14.59 -9.49 -34.05
C ASP A 84 14.88 -10.74 -33.20
N MET A 85 14.07 -10.98 -32.16
CA MET A 85 14.14 -12.17 -31.33
C MET A 85 13.88 -13.43 -32.17
N PRO A 86 14.60 -14.55 -31.92
CA PRO A 86 14.30 -15.83 -32.54
C PRO A 86 12.82 -16.21 -32.40
N PRO A 87 12.27 -16.93 -33.40
CA PRO A 87 10.90 -17.39 -33.31
C PRO A 87 10.71 -18.27 -32.08
N TYR A 88 9.51 -18.22 -31.53
CA TYR A 88 9.09 -19.11 -30.44
C TYR A 88 7.89 -19.95 -30.88
N TYR A 89 7.75 -21.07 -30.20
CA TYR A 89 6.76 -22.10 -30.46
C TYR A 89 6.14 -22.52 -29.14
N TYR A 90 4.83 -22.71 -29.09
CA TYR A 90 4.15 -23.17 -27.89
C TYR A 90 4.04 -24.70 -27.86
N LEU A 91 4.39 -25.28 -26.72
CA LEU A 91 4.15 -26.67 -26.37
C LEU A 91 3.34 -26.66 -25.09
N THR A 92 2.27 -27.43 -24.97
CA THR A 92 1.55 -27.53 -23.68
C THR A 92 1.83 -28.87 -23.00
N ALA A 93 2.18 -28.78 -21.73
CA ALA A 93 2.56 -29.91 -20.89
C ALA A 93 1.51 -30.11 -19.80
N TYR A 94 0.93 -31.30 -19.73
CA TYR A 94 0.03 -31.74 -18.68
C TYR A 94 0.77 -32.68 -17.75
N PHE A 95 0.80 -32.36 -16.45
CA PHE A 95 1.41 -33.27 -15.48
C PHE A 95 0.38 -34.30 -15.00
N LEU A 96 0.81 -35.55 -14.94
CA LEU A 96 -0.03 -36.70 -14.59
C LEU A 96 0.22 -37.17 -13.16
N THR A 97 1.41 -36.90 -12.63
CA THR A 97 1.91 -37.29 -11.29
C THR A 97 2.55 -36.11 -10.57
N GLU A 98 2.89 -36.29 -9.29
CA GLU A 98 3.66 -35.29 -8.51
C GLU A 98 5.08 -35.08 -9.08
N ALA A 99 5.72 -36.13 -9.60
CA ALA A 99 7.04 -36.03 -10.22
C ALA A 99 7.01 -35.11 -11.46
N GLY A 100 5.99 -35.27 -12.31
CA GLY A 100 5.77 -34.38 -13.45
C GLY A 100 5.56 -32.92 -13.04
N LEU A 101 4.81 -32.66 -11.96
CA LEU A 101 4.63 -31.30 -11.42
C LEU A 101 5.96 -30.68 -10.95
N LYS A 102 6.79 -31.44 -10.23
CA LYS A 102 8.11 -30.98 -9.80
C LYS A 102 9.04 -30.70 -10.98
N GLY A 103 8.96 -31.49 -12.05
CA GLY A 103 9.69 -31.20 -13.29
C GLY A 103 9.27 -29.87 -13.91
N LEU A 104 7.97 -29.56 -13.90
CA LEU A 104 7.48 -28.26 -14.34
C LEU A 104 7.90 -27.11 -13.43
N TYR A 105 8.01 -27.32 -12.11
CA TYR A 105 8.58 -26.30 -11.22
C TYR A 105 10.00 -25.94 -11.64
N ARG A 106 10.85 -26.93 -11.93
CA ARG A 106 12.23 -26.70 -12.38
C ARG A 106 12.28 -26.00 -13.73
N LEU A 107 11.52 -26.46 -14.72
CA LEU A 107 11.47 -25.84 -16.05
C LEU A 107 11.00 -24.39 -16.00
N LEU A 108 9.91 -24.10 -15.28
CA LEU A 108 9.40 -22.74 -15.17
C LEU A 108 10.33 -21.84 -14.35
N SER A 109 11.03 -22.40 -13.35
CA SER A 109 12.05 -21.65 -12.61
C SER A 109 13.23 -21.29 -13.53
N LEU A 110 13.68 -22.22 -14.38
CA LEU A 110 14.71 -21.97 -15.38
C LEU A 110 14.26 -20.90 -16.38
N ALA A 111 13.02 -20.98 -16.87
CA ALA A 111 12.47 -20.01 -17.81
C ALA A 111 12.40 -18.57 -17.25
N ASN A 112 12.28 -18.43 -15.94
CA ASN A 112 12.28 -17.17 -15.21
C ASN A 112 13.65 -16.84 -14.58
N SER A 113 14.70 -17.59 -14.91
CA SER A 113 16.07 -17.27 -14.54
C SER A 113 16.61 -16.11 -15.37
N GLU A 114 17.69 -15.48 -14.89
CA GLU A 114 18.34 -14.41 -15.64
C GLU A 114 18.73 -14.85 -17.04
N SER A 115 19.31 -16.05 -17.21
CA SER A 115 19.80 -16.53 -18.50
C SER A 115 18.71 -16.67 -19.56
N ARG A 116 17.47 -16.98 -19.15
CA ARG A 116 16.35 -17.25 -20.05
C ARG A 116 15.40 -16.06 -20.19
N PHE A 117 15.24 -15.24 -19.15
CA PHE A 117 14.29 -14.13 -19.13
C PHE A 117 14.93 -12.81 -19.57
N TYR A 118 14.38 -12.18 -20.62
CA TYR A 118 14.73 -10.80 -21.00
C TYR A 118 13.49 -9.96 -21.31
N TYR A 119 12.78 -10.26 -22.40
CA TYR A 119 11.46 -9.68 -22.68
C TYR A 119 10.33 -10.56 -22.16
N GLU A 120 10.49 -11.87 -22.29
CA GLU A 120 9.50 -12.90 -21.98
C GLU A 120 10.25 -14.14 -21.47
N SER A 121 9.59 -14.96 -20.66
CA SER A 121 10.10 -16.27 -20.22
C SER A 121 10.09 -17.25 -21.39
N LYS A 122 11.19 -17.98 -21.58
CA LYS A 122 11.40 -18.88 -22.71
C LYS A 122 12.32 -20.06 -22.35
N LEU A 123 12.19 -21.17 -23.07
CA LEU A 123 12.95 -22.40 -22.88
C LEU A 123 13.52 -22.90 -24.21
N GLY A 124 14.66 -23.56 -24.15
CA GLY A 124 15.20 -24.34 -25.25
C GLY A 124 14.60 -25.74 -25.28
N PHE A 125 14.60 -26.39 -26.45
CA PHE A 125 14.18 -27.79 -26.54
C PHE A 125 15.08 -28.71 -25.71
N GLU A 126 16.40 -28.45 -25.66
CA GLU A 126 17.33 -29.17 -24.78
C GLU A 126 17.04 -28.99 -23.28
N ASP A 127 16.54 -27.81 -22.87
CA ASP A 127 16.12 -27.58 -21.48
C ASP A 127 14.97 -28.53 -21.12
N LEU A 128 13.99 -28.68 -22.03
CA LEU A 128 12.86 -29.61 -21.88
C LEU A 128 13.34 -31.07 -21.90
N TYR A 129 14.16 -31.46 -22.88
CA TYR A 129 14.67 -32.82 -23.01
C TYR A 129 15.42 -33.29 -21.77
N THR A 130 16.29 -32.44 -21.23
CA THR A 130 17.05 -32.72 -20.00
C THR A 130 16.13 -32.97 -18.81
N GLU A 131 15.05 -32.18 -18.66
CA GLU A 131 14.09 -32.42 -17.59
C GLU A 131 13.29 -33.72 -17.82
N LEU A 132 12.87 -33.98 -19.05
CA LEU A 132 12.13 -35.19 -19.39
C LEU A 132 12.95 -36.47 -19.16
N ASP A 133 14.28 -36.42 -19.31
CA ASP A 133 15.18 -37.54 -19.00
C ASP A 133 15.19 -37.91 -17.50
N ASN A 134 14.73 -37.00 -16.63
CA ASN A 134 14.60 -37.23 -15.18
C ASN A 134 13.20 -37.72 -14.78
N LEU A 135 12.27 -37.89 -15.73
CA LEU A 135 10.89 -38.29 -15.47
C LEU A 135 10.60 -39.69 -16.01
N GLU A 136 9.63 -40.36 -15.41
CA GLU A 136 9.07 -41.58 -15.99
C GLU A 136 8.10 -41.23 -17.12
N LYS A 137 7.96 -42.12 -18.10
CA LYS A 137 7.06 -41.94 -19.27
C LYS A 137 5.63 -41.58 -18.87
N GLY A 138 5.16 -42.06 -17.71
CA GLY A 138 3.82 -41.82 -17.19
C GLY A 138 3.63 -40.52 -16.41
N ASP A 139 4.67 -39.70 -16.22
CA ASP A 139 4.61 -38.51 -15.37
C ASP A 139 4.02 -37.28 -16.06
N ILE A 140 4.14 -37.22 -17.39
CA ILE A 140 3.81 -36.03 -18.18
C ILE A 140 3.25 -36.40 -19.56
N ALA A 141 2.31 -35.61 -20.04
CA ALA A 141 1.79 -35.68 -21.40
C ALA A 141 2.02 -34.33 -22.11
N LEU A 142 2.47 -34.37 -23.35
CA LEU A 142 2.88 -33.20 -24.11
C LEU A 142 2.00 -33.07 -25.36
N THR A 143 1.50 -31.88 -25.62
CA THR A 143 0.88 -31.53 -26.90
C THR A 143 1.77 -30.56 -27.67
N LEU A 144 1.86 -30.75 -28.98
CA LEU A 144 2.56 -29.85 -29.92
C LEU A 144 1.95 -28.44 -30.04
N GLY A 145 0.98 -28.11 -29.17
CA GLY A 145 0.43 -26.78 -28.98
C GLY A 145 -0.76 -26.47 -29.89
N ASP A 146 -1.33 -25.29 -29.69
CA ASP A 146 -2.46 -24.75 -30.43
C ASP A 146 -2.01 -23.68 -31.44
N ALA A 147 -2.30 -22.41 -31.19
CA ALA A 147 -1.80 -21.31 -32.00
C ALA A 147 -0.29 -21.13 -31.76
N HIS A 148 0.48 -20.95 -32.83
CA HIS A 148 1.95 -20.89 -32.79
C HIS A 148 2.57 -22.14 -32.15
N GLY A 149 1.93 -23.30 -32.29
CA GLY A 149 2.44 -24.54 -31.72
C GLY A 149 3.77 -25.00 -32.34
N VAL A 150 4.48 -25.87 -31.63
CA VAL A 150 5.66 -26.63 -32.11
C VAL A 150 5.36 -27.38 -33.41
N ILE A 151 4.09 -27.65 -33.70
CA ILE A 151 3.64 -28.21 -34.98
C ILE A 151 4.06 -27.40 -36.22
N THR A 152 4.37 -26.11 -36.04
CA THR A 152 4.85 -25.21 -37.10
C THR A 152 6.38 -25.12 -37.20
N HIS A 153 7.10 -25.85 -36.33
CA HIS A 153 8.56 -25.87 -36.32
C HIS A 153 9.10 -26.59 -37.58
N PRO A 154 10.15 -26.08 -38.24
CA PRO A 154 10.73 -26.73 -39.42
C PRO A 154 11.22 -28.17 -39.18
N GLN A 155 11.62 -28.48 -37.94
CA GLN A 155 12.13 -29.79 -37.51
C GLN A 155 11.12 -30.55 -36.62
N VAL A 156 9.81 -30.38 -36.84
CA VAL A 156 8.77 -31.01 -36.01
C VAL A 156 8.91 -32.54 -35.92
N ALA A 157 9.30 -33.22 -37.00
CA ALA A 157 9.46 -34.67 -37.01
C ALA A 157 10.56 -35.15 -36.06
N ASP A 158 11.70 -34.44 -36.02
CA ASP A 158 12.80 -34.73 -35.10
C ASP A 158 12.38 -34.46 -33.65
N ILE A 159 11.71 -33.32 -33.41
CA ILE A 159 11.19 -32.97 -32.08
C ILE A 159 10.21 -34.04 -31.57
N VAL A 160 9.27 -34.49 -32.41
CA VAL A 160 8.33 -35.57 -32.05
C VAL A 160 9.06 -36.85 -31.67
N THR A 161 10.11 -37.19 -32.41
CA THR A 161 10.92 -38.39 -32.16
C THR A 161 11.65 -38.28 -30.81
N GLU A 162 12.28 -37.13 -30.54
CA GLU A 162 12.98 -36.88 -29.28
C GLU A 162 12.04 -36.86 -28.07
N LEU A 163 10.84 -36.30 -28.23
CA LEU A 163 9.80 -36.34 -27.19
C LEU A 163 9.33 -37.78 -26.96
N ALA A 164 9.00 -38.52 -28.03
CA ALA A 164 8.51 -39.88 -27.92
C ALA A 164 9.56 -40.86 -27.36
N HIS A 165 10.85 -40.63 -27.62
CA HIS A 165 11.93 -41.40 -27.01
C HIS A 165 11.87 -41.32 -25.47
N ARG A 166 11.67 -40.10 -24.94
CA ARG A 166 11.67 -39.82 -23.49
C ARG A 166 10.36 -40.17 -22.82
N VAL A 167 9.23 -39.73 -23.38
CA VAL A 167 7.91 -39.89 -22.73
C VAL A 167 7.03 -40.98 -23.35
N GLY A 168 7.39 -41.57 -24.48
CA GLY A 168 6.56 -42.55 -25.20
C GLY A 168 5.56 -41.89 -26.15
N PHE A 169 5.29 -42.53 -27.30
CA PHE A 169 4.36 -42.01 -28.32
C PHE A 169 2.93 -41.82 -27.80
N GLU A 170 2.51 -42.64 -26.84
CA GLU A 170 1.23 -42.56 -26.16
C GLU A 170 1.05 -41.27 -25.33
N ASN A 171 2.14 -40.53 -25.09
CA ASN A 171 2.19 -39.29 -24.32
C ASN A 171 2.49 -38.04 -25.14
N VAL A 172 2.71 -38.20 -26.45
CA VAL A 172 2.94 -37.07 -27.36
C VAL A 172 1.72 -36.90 -28.26
N TYR A 173 1.06 -35.76 -28.12
CA TYR A 173 -0.19 -35.45 -28.78
C TYR A 173 -0.04 -34.35 -29.83
N ALA A 174 -0.74 -34.50 -30.96
CA ALA A 174 -0.95 -33.40 -31.90
C ALA A 174 -2.38 -32.86 -31.72
N SER A 175 -2.48 -31.57 -31.38
CA SER A 175 -3.77 -30.94 -31.12
C SER A 175 -4.56 -30.71 -32.41
N LEU A 176 -5.78 -31.22 -32.45
CA LEU A 176 -6.80 -30.90 -33.44
C LEU A 176 -7.73 -29.83 -32.85
N ILE A 177 -7.65 -28.62 -33.37
CA ILE A 177 -8.34 -27.45 -32.85
C ILE A 177 -9.72 -27.32 -33.49
N ALA A 178 -10.76 -27.40 -32.68
CA ALA A 178 -12.16 -27.27 -33.11
C ALA A 178 -12.58 -25.80 -33.29
N VAL A 179 -11.88 -25.09 -34.19
CA VAL A 179 -12.16 -23.69 -34.54
C VAL A 179 -12.14 -23.56 -36.07
N ASP A 180 -13.23 -23.04 -36.64
CA ASP A 180 -13.45 -23.03 -38.08
C ASP A 180 -12.88 -21.78 -38.78
N THR A 181 -11.54 -21.66 -38.80
CA THR A 181 -10.84 -20.55 -39.49
C THR A 181 -9.78 -21.05 -40.46
N PRO A 182 -9.38 -20.25 -41.48
CA PRO A 182 -8.27 -20.61 -42.36
C PRO A 182 -6.97 -20.96 -41.61
N TYR A 183 -6.66 -20.22 -40.55
CA TYR A 183 -5.47 -20.45 -39.74
C TYR A 183 -5.50 -21.82 -39.06
N PHE A 184 -6.57 -22.12 -38.30
CA PHE A 184 -6.68 -23.42 -37.65
C PHE A 184 -6.91 -24.57 -38.61
N THR A 185 -7.42 -24.31 -39.83
CA THR A 185 -7.41 -25.30 -40.91
C THR A 185 -5.98 -25.72 -41.22
N ARG A 186 -5.06 -24.77 -41.41
CA ARG A 186 -3.64 -25.08 -41.68
C ARG A 186 -2.98 -25.76 -40.49
N ILE A 187 -3.23 -25.30 -39.27
CA ILE A 187 -2.71 -25.96 -38.05
C ILE A 187 -3.19 -27.40 -37.98
N ASN A 188 -4.48 -27.67 -38.20
CA ASN A 188 -5.03 -29.03 -38.18
C ASN A 188 -4.45 -29.92 -39.28
N GLN A 189 -4.13 -29.38 -40.47
CA GLN A 189 -3.43 -30.14 -41.52
C GLN A 189 -2.04 -30.57 -41.07
N LEU A 190 -1.27 -29.66 -40.47
CA LEU A 190 0.04 -29.97 -39.92
C LEU A 190 -0.07 -30.98 -38.76
N SER A 191 -1.07 -30.85 -37.89
CA SER A 191 -1.35 -31.83 -36.82
C SER A 191 -1.62 -33.22 -37.38
N LEU A 192 -2.34 -33.35 -38.49
CA LEU A 192 -2.57 -34.64 -39.17
C LEU A 192 -1.27 -35.22 -39.76
N GLU A 193 -0.37 -34.37 -40.27
CA GLU A 193 0.96 -34.79 -40.72
C GLU A 193 1.79 -35.33 -39.54
N ALA A 194 1.81 -34.63 -38.39
CA ALA A 194 2.50 -35.10 -37.19
C ALA A 194 1.90 -36.36 -36.56
N ILE A 195 0.58 -36.58 -36.67
CA ILE A 195 -0.04 -37.86 -36.30
C ILE A 195 0.54 -39.00 -37.15
N GLY A 196 0.85 -38.73 -38.43
CA GLY A 196 1.57 -39.67 -39.29
C GLY A 196 2.98 -40.04 -38.80
N HIS A 197 3.60 -39.21 -37.97
CA HIS A 197 4.90 -39.46 -37.31
C HIS A 197 4.78 -40.20 -35.97
N GLY A 198 3.58 -40.61 -35.55
CA GLY A 198 3.35 -41.42 -34.36
C GLY A 198 2.67 -40.69 -33.20
N CYS A 199 2.42 -39.37 -33.30
CA CYS A 199 1.67 -38.63 -32.30
C CYS A 199 0.22 -39.13 -32.18
N GLN A 200 -0.34 -39.06 -30.98
CA GLN A 200 -1.76 -39.31 -30.76
C GLN A 200 -2.58 -38.06 -31.11
N PRO A 201 -3.77 -38.18 -31.75
CA PRO A 201 -4.66 -37.03 -31.92
C PRO A 201 -5.22 -36.59 -30.57
N LEU A 202 -5.37 -35.29 -30.35
CA LEU A 202 -6.05 -34.71 -29.18
C LEU A 202 -6.96 -33.56 -29.61
N THR A 203 -8.27 -33.72 -29.46
CA THR A 203 -9.22 -32.70 -29.91
C THR A 203 -9.51 -31.72 -28.78
N VAL A 204 -9.09 -30.46 -28.94
CA VAL A 204 -9.28 -29.41 -27.93
C VAL A 204 -9.81 -28.13 -28.55
N ARG A 205 -10.33 -27.24 -27.70
CA ARG A 205 -10.66 -25.88 -28.09
C ARG A 205 -10.12 -24.93 -27.02
N PRO A 206 -9.24 -23.99 -27.39
CA PRO A 206 -8.77 -22.98 -26.44
C PRO A 206 -9.92 -22.13 -25.91
N ALA A 207 -9.86 -21.73 -24.64
CA ALA A 207 -10.85 -20.85 -24.02
C ALA A 207 -10.18 -19.75 -23.18
N TYR A 208 -10.53 -18.48 -23.45
CA TYR A 208 -9.88 -17.29 -22.86
C TYR A 208 -10.87 -16.29 -22.21
N TYR A 209 -12.16 -16.43 -22.48
CA TYR A 209 -13.24 -15.57 -21.97
C TYR A 209 -14.59 -16.31 -22.01
N PHE A 210 -15.69 -15.68 -21.58
CA PHE A 210 -17.05 -16.19 -21.78
C PHE A 210 -17.76 -15.55 -22.97
N GLU A 211 -18.86 -16.14 -23.43
CA GLU A 211 -19.59 -15.65 -24.61
C GLU A 211 -19.90 -14.14 -24.51
N GLY A 212 -19.59 -13.38 -25.56
CA GLY A 212 -19.78 -11.93 -25.60
C GLY A 212 -18.63 -11.07 -25.04
N GLU A 213 -17.58 -11.66 -24.46
CA GLU A 213 -16.54 -10.91 -23.73
C GLU A 213 -15.26 -10.63 -24.52
N ALA A 214 -15.25 -10.85 -25.84
CA ALA A 214 -14.04 -10.70 -26.64
C ALA A 214 -13.46 -9.26 -26.62
N ASP A 215 -14.31 -8.22 -26.57
CA ASP A 215 -13.84 -6.82 -26.44
C ASP A 215 -13.17 -6.56 -25.09
N ALA A 216 -13.68 -7.18 -24.02
CA ALA A 216 -13.09 -7.07 -22.70
C ALA A 216 -11.69 -7.69 -22.67
N LEU A 217 -11.47 -8.81 -23.37
CA LEU A 217 -10.13 -9.39 -23.51
C LEU A 217 -9.18 -8.48 -24.30
N ASP A 218 -9.61 -7.93 -25.44
CA ASP A 218 -8.78 -7.00 -26.23
C ASP A 218 -8.36 -5.78 -25.37
N ILE A 219 -9.30 -5.19 -24.62
CA ILE A 219 -9.02 -4.07 -23.71
C ILE A 219 -8.07 -4.49 -22.57
N MET A 220 -8.26 -5.67 -21.98
CA MET A 220 -7.34 -6.18 -20.97
C MET A 220 -5.93 -6.38 -21.54
N GLY A 221 -5.82 -6.85 -22.79
CA GLY A 221 -4.56 -6.90 -23.52
C GLY A 221 -3.92 -5.52 -23.71
N ALA A 222 -4.73 -4.49 -23.99
CA ALA A 222 -4.25 -3.10 -24.08
C ALA A 222 -3.74 -2.57 -22.73
N VAL A 223 -4.47 -2.86 -21.64
CA VAL A 223 -4.08 -2.51 -20.26
C VAL A 223 -2.77 -3.19 -19.88
N ALA A 224 -2.65 -4.50 -20.10
CA ALA A 224 -1.45 -5.28 -19.77
C ALA A 224 -0.20 -4.82 -20.52
N ASN A 225 -0.36 -4.39 -21.78
CA ASN A 225 0.74 -3.89 -22.61
C ASN A 225 0.94 -2.37 -22.51
N ASN A 226 0.10 -1.66 -21.72
CA ASN A 226 0.11 -0.21 -21.56
C ASN A 226 0.07 0.54 -22.92
N VAL A 227 -0.83 0.11 -23.81
CA VAL A 227 -1.09 0.69 -25.13
C VAL A 227 -2.54 1.17 -25.23
N LYS A 228 -2.85 2.09 -26.15
CA LYS A 228 -4.24 2.48 -26.41
C LYS A 228 -4.82 1.63 -27.54
N ILE A 229 -6.09 1.28 -27.45
CA ILE A 229 -6.79 0.59 -28.56
C ILE A 229 -6.93 1.47 -29.80
N THR A 230 -6.84 2.79 -29.63
CA THR A 230 -6.84 3.78 -30.72
C THR A 230 -5.48 3.94 -31.38
N ASP A 231 -4.42 3.37 -30.82
CA ASP A 231 -3.11 3.37 -31.46
C ASP A 231 -3.16 2.44 -32.69
N GLY A 232 -2.74 2.92 -33.86
CA GLY A 232 -2.81 2.17 -35.13
C GLY A 232 -1.97 0.87 -35.19
N TRP A 233 -1.23 0.56 -34.12
CA TRP A 233 -0.45 -0.68 -33.94
C TRP A 233 -1.04 -1.61 -32.88
N PHE A 234 -2.16 -1.27 -32.24
CA PHE A 234 -2.89 -2.21 -31.41
C PHE A 234 -3.41 -3.37 -32.28
N LYS A 235 -3.13 -4.59 -31.87
CA LYS A 235 -3.56 -5.79 -32.58
C LYS A 235 -4.64 -6.48 -31.74
N SER A 236 -5.89 -6.38 -32.20
CA SER A 236 -6.96 -7.25 -31.67
C SER A 236 -6.65 -8.70 -32.00
N MET A 237 -7.28 -9.62 -31.29
CA MET A 237 -7.22 -11.02 -31.68
C MET A 237 -7.79 -11.23 -33.10
N ASP A 238 -7.06 -11.96 -33.94
CA ASP A 238 -7.51 -12.29 -35.30
C ASP A 238 -8.76 -13.18 -35.30
N ASN A 239 -8.97 -13.96 -34.23
CA ASN A 239 -10.15 -14.78 -34.03
C ASN A 239 -10.81 -14.44 -32.69
N ARG A 240 -12.12 -14.20 -32.74
CA ARG A 240 -12.95 -13.82 -31.58
C ARG A 240 -13.90 -14.93 -31.13
N ASP A 241 -13.64 -16.17 -31.54
CA ASP A 241 -14.35 -17.39 -31.14
C ASP A 241 -13.46 -18.28 -30.23
N PHE A 242 -13.20 -17.81 -29.01
CA PHE A 242 -12.45 -18.52 -27.96
C PHE A 242 -13.17 -18.48 -26.60
N HIS A 243 -14.51 -18.42 -26.57
CA HIS A 243 -15.28 -18.58 -25.34
C HIS A 243 -15.35 -20.02 -24.86
N VAL A 244 -15.68 -20.25 -23.59
CA VAL A 244 -15.91 -21.61 -23.05
C VAL A 244 -17.18 -22.22 -23.68
N VAL A 245 -17.09 -23.45 -24.19
CA VAL A 245 -18.18 -24.15 -24.90
C VAL A 245 -18.62 -25.45 -24.22
N GLY A 246 -19.90 -25.78 -24.36
CA GLY A 246 -20.47 -27.07 -23.91
C GLY A 246 -20.30 -28.20 -24.93
N ASP A 247 -20.68 -29.43 -24.57
CA ASP A 247 -20.55 -30.63 -25.41
C ASP A 247 -21.25 -30.50 -26.78
N VAL A 248 -22.47 -29.94 -26.79
CA VAL A 248 -23.27 -29.80 -28.02
C VAL A 248 -22.60 -28.85 -29.01
N GLU A 249 -22.09 -27.73 -28.52
CA GLU A 249 -21.41 -26.72 -29.33
C GLU A 249 -20.04 -27.23 -29.79
N MET A 250 -19.29 -27.88 -28.90
CA MET A 250 -18.02 -28.52 -29.23
C MET A 250 -18.17 -29.53 -30.39
N LYS A 251 -19.21 -30.36 -30.37
CA LYS A 251 -19.51 -31.30 -31.48
C LYS A 251 -19.79 -30.56 -32.80
N LYS A 252 -20.56 -29.47 -32.77
CA LYS A 252 -20.81 -28.65 -33.96
C LYS A 252 -19.51 -28.07 -34.51
N HIS A 253 -18.66 -27.53 -33.65
CA HIS A 253 -17.39 -26.93 -34.06
C HIS A 253 -16.41 -27.97 -34.61
N VAL A 254 -16.34 -29.15 -34.01
CA VAL A 254 -15.56 -30.29 -34.54
C VAL A 254 -16.03 -30.66 -35.95
N LEU A 255 -17.35 -30.79 -36.17
CA LEU A 255 -17.89 -31.11 -37.49
C LEU A 255 -17.56 -30.02 -38.52
N SER A 256 -17.67 -28.73 -38.14
CA SER A 256 -17.34 -27.61 -39.04
C SER A 256 -15.85 -27.59 -39.41
N ALA A 257 -14.98 -27.68 -38.40
CA ALA A 257 -13.54 -27.73 -38.61
C ALA A 257 -13.11 -28.94 -39.44
N ALA A 258 -13.65 -30.14 -39.15
CA ALA A 258 -13.35 -31.35 -39.91
C ALA A 258 -13.81 -31.26 -41.37
N LYS A 259 -15.01 -30.70 -41.61
CA LYS A 259 -15.51 -30.47 -42.97
C LYS A 259 -14.59 -29.53 -43.76
N ARG A 260 -14.14 -28.44 -43.13
CA ARG A 260 -13.24 -27.47 -43.76
C ARG A 260 -11.88 -28.06 -44.11
N VAL A 261 -11.29 -28.82 -43.18
CA VAL A 261 -9.99 -29.49 -43.40
C VAL A 261 -10.10 -30.54 -44.50
N SER A 262 -11.19 -31.32 -44.52
CA SER A 262 -11.47 -32.31 -45.57
C SER A 262 -11.63 -31.65 -46.94
N ALA A 263 -12.33 -30.52 -47.02
CA ALA A 263 -12.50 -29.75 -48.26
C ALA A 263 -11.18 -29.19 -48.83
N ARG A 264 -10.09 -29.20 -48.05
CA ARG A 264 -8.74 -28.80 -48.46
C ARG A 264 -7.84 -29.98 -48.83
N GLY A 265 -8.40 -31.19 -48.97
CA GLY A 265 -7.69 -32.36 -49.51
C GLY A 265 -7.05 -33.28 -48.49
N SER A 266 -7.21 -33.02 -47.19
CA SER A 266 -6.70 -33.92 -46.14
C SER A 266 -7.59 -35.14 -45.97
N LEU A 267 -6.98 -36.32 -45.84
CA LEU A 267 -7.66 -37.60 -45.64
C LEU A 267 -7.70 -37.98 -44.15
N GLY A 268 -8.61 -38.88 -43.75
CA GLY A 268 -8.67 -39.40 -42.38
C GLY A 268 -9.10 -38.40 -41.30
N VAL A 269 -9.58 -37.21 -41.68
CA VAL A 269 -9.89 -36.10 -40.77
C VAL A 269 -10.95 -36.48 -39.74
N GLY A 270 -12.08 -37.05 -40.17
CA GLY A 270 -13.18 -37.45 -39.28
C GLY A 270 -12.74 -38.43 -38.18
N PRO A 271 -12.15 -39.58 -38.55
CA PRO A 271 -11.59 -40.54 -37.58
C PRO A 271 -10.57 -39.91 -36.63
N ALA A 272 -9.70 -39.02 -37.11
CA ALA A 272 -8.71 -38.35 -36.27
C ALA A 272 -9.36 -37.43 -35.22
N PHE A 273 -10.35 -36.61 -35.60
CA PHE A 273 -11.09 -35.78 -34.65
C PHE A 273 -11.90 -36.62 -33.64
N SER A 274 -12.54 -37.72 -34.09
CA SER A 274 -13.26 -38.62 -33.20
C SER A 274 -12.34 -39.30 -32.19
N GLN A 275 -11.19 -39.82 -32.64
CA GLN A 275 -10.19 -40.39 -31.76
C GLN A 275 -9.59 -39.32 -30.83
N GLY A 276 -9.40 -38.11 -31.32
CA GLY A 276 -8.92 -36.98 -30.53
C GLY A 276 -9.88 -36.61 -29.40
N LEU A 277 -11.20 -36.66 -29.61
CA LEU A 277 -12.19 -36.44 -28.54
C LEU A 277 -12.12 -37.53 -27.47
N LEU A 278 -11.98 -38.80 -27.88
CA LEU A 278 -11.79 -39.91 -26.93
C LEU A 278 -10.49 -39.74 -26.13
N ASN A 279 -9.42 -39.30 -26.79
CA ASN A 279 -8.13 -39.07 -26.15
C ASN A 279 -8.17 -37.88 -25.17
N THR A 280 -9.00 -36.86 -25.41
CA THR A 280 -9.24 -35.77 -24.46
C THR A 280 -9.82 -36.29 -23.16
N ASP A 281 -10.84 -37.14 -23.21
CA ASP A 281 -11.41 -37.76 -22.00
C ASP A 281 -10.41 -38.73 -21.34
N LYS A 282 -9.71 -39.56 -22.12
CA LYS A 282 -8.69 -40.48 -21.59
C LYS A 282 -7.53 -39.76 -20.91
N LEU A 283 -7.04 -38.65 -21.48
CA LEU A 283 -5.98 -37.86 -20.86
C LEU A 283 -6.43 -37.35 -19.48
N ALA A 284 -7.67 -36.87 -19.39
CA ALA A 284 -8.23 -36.46 -18.11
C ALA A 284 -8.30 -37.62 -17.10
N GLU A 285 -8.68 -38.82 -17.54
CA GLU A 285 -8.70 -40.04 -16.69
C GLU A 285 -7.31 -40.42 -16.17
N ARG A 286 -6.26 -40.25 -16.97
CA ARG A 286 -4.87 -40.61 -16.64
C ARG A 286 -4.22 -39.74 -15.57
N VAL A 287 -4.74 -38.52 -15.31
CA VAL A 287 -4.22 -37.68 -14.23
C VAL A 287 -4.50 -38.36 -12.88
N SER A 288 -3.43 -38.71 -12.18
CA SER A 288 -3.45 -39.35 -10.87
C SER A 288 -3.15 -38.37 -9.73
N TYR A 289 -2.50 -37.25 -10.06
CA TYR A 289 -2.14 -36.24 -9.08
C TYR A 289 -3.37 -35.60 -8.43
N VAL A 290 -3.31 -35.47 -7.10
CA VAL A 290 -4.27 -34.72 -6.29
C VAL A 290 -3.47 -33.77 -5.43
N TRP A 291 -3.77 -32.47 -5.52
CA TRP A 291 -3.11 -31.49 -4.67
C TRP A 291 -3.55 -31.66 -3.21
N GLU A 292 -2.55 -31.71 -2.33
CA GLU A 292 -2.71 -31.72 -0.89
C GLU A 292 -1.68 -30.80 -0.24
N LYS A 293 -2.02 -30.31 0.96
CA LYS A 293 -1.12 -29.48 1.75
C LYS A 293 0.16 -30.24 2.08
N GLN A 294 1.29 -29.59 1.89
CA GLN A 294 2.59 -30.19 2.11
C GLN A 294 3.03 -30.03 3.57
N PRO A 295 3.82 -30.99 4.11
CA PRO A 295 4.38 -30.84 5.44
C PRO A 295 5.40 -29.69 5.47
N VAL A 296 5.47 -29.03 6.63
CA VAL A 296 6.41 -27.94 6.91
C VAL A 296 7.85 -28.35 6.59
N SER A 297 8.56 -27.49 5.86
CA SER A 297 9.96 -27.64 5.51
C SER A 297 10.79 -26.50 6.09
N LEU A 298 11.39 -26.75 7.25
CA LEU A 298 12.30 -25.83 7.92
C LEU A 298 13.75 -26.36 7.85
N PRO A 299 14.76 -25.49 7.81
CA PRO A 299 16.14 -25.91 8.00
C PRO A 299 16.31 -26.54 9.38
N GLN A 300 17.10 -27.61 9.45
CA GLN A 300 17.46 -28.21 10.73
C GLN A 300 18.42 -27.27 11.48
N MET A 301 17.98 -26.76 12.62
CA MET A 301 18.72 -25.73 13.37
C MET A 301 19.67 -26.31 14.42
N ALA A 302 19.40 -27.52 14.91
CA ALA A 302 20.23 -28.24 15.86
C ALA A 302 19.96 -29.76 15.83
N PRO A 303 20.86 -30.61 16.36
CA PRO A 303 20.60 -32.05 16.51
C PRO A 303 19.38 -32.33 17.40
N ASN A 304 19.17 -31.52 18.44
CA ASN A 304 17.97 -31.53 19.28
C ASN A 304 17.50 -30.09 19.49
N GLU A 305 16.57 -29.66 18.65
CA GLU A 305 16.07 -28.28 18.61
C GLU A 305 15.34 -27.89 19.90
N PHE A 306 14.58 -28.81 20.49
CA PHE A 306 13.89 -28.53 21.75
C PHE A 306 14.87 -28.25 22.89
N LEU A 307 15.93 -29.07 23.02
CA LEU A 307 16.97 -28.80 24.02
C LEU A 307 17.71 -27.48 23.74
N ALA A 308 17.97 -27.17 22.47
CA ALA A 308 18.59 -25.89 22.12
C ALA A 308 17.73 -24.69 22.53
N VAL A 309 16.41 -24.73 22.29
CA VAL A 309 15.47 -23.70 22.78
C VAL A 309 15.52 -23.58 24.30
N VAL A 310 15.52 -24.70 25.02
CA VAL A 310 15.59 -24.69 26.49
C VAL A 310 16.88 -24.03 26.99
N GLU A 311 18.02 -24.31 26.37
CA GLU A 311 19.30 -23.67 26.73
C GLU A 311 19.29 -22.17 26.43
N GLN A 312 18.72 -21.75 25.29
CA GLN A 312 18.54 -20.33 24.97
C GLN A 312 17.65 -19.62 26.00
N CYS A 313 16.54 -20.24 26.42
CA CYS A 313 15.69 -19.68 27.47
C CYS A 313 16.43 -19.55 28.81
N LYS A 314 17.31 -20.49 29.18
CA LYS A 314 18.12 -20.40 30.40
C LYS A 314 19.12 -19.24 30.35
N LEU A 315 19.73 -19.00 29.19
CA LEU A 315 20.61 -17.84 28.98
C LEU A 315 19.83 -16.54 29.09
N GLY A 316 18.72 -16.45 28.35
CA GLY A 316 17.78 -15.33 28.40
C GLY A 316 17.26 -15.02 29.79
N TRP A 317 16.94 -16.04 30.57
CA TRP A 317 16.48 -15.89 31.95
C TRP A 317 17.52 -15.19 32.82
N LYS A 318 18.79 -15.55 32.67
CA LYS A 318 19.89 -14.90 33.41
C LYS A 318 20.08 -13.46 32.96
N GLU A 319 20.00 -13.19 31.66
CA GLU A 319 20.24 -11.86 31.11
C GLU A 319 19.08 -10.90 31.41
N ARG A 320 17.85 -11.25 31.00
CA ARG A 320 16.66 -10.40 31.05
C ARG A 320 16.18 -10.07 32.47
N PHE A 321 16.49 -10.93 33.44
CA PHE A 321 16.10 -10.73 34.85
C PHE A 321 17.29 -10.35 35.75
N SER A 322 18.44 -9.99 35.16
CA SER A 322 19.57 -9.43 35.91
C SER A 322 19.45 -7.93 36.15
N ASP A 323 18.84 -7.22 35.20
CA ASP A 323 18.68 -5.77 35.18
C ASP A 323 17.27 -5.40 34.73
N ALA A 324 16.82 -4.18 35.06
CA ALA A 324 15.52 -3.68 34.63
C ALA A 324 15.46 -3.48 33.11
N VAL A 325 14.38 -3.98 32.49
CA VAL A 325 14.04 -3.77 31.08
C VAL A 325 12.82 -2.85 31.04
N PHE A 326 12.93 -1.75 30.31
CA PHE A 326 11.93 -0.69 30.29
C PHE A 326 11.48 -0.23 31.71
N GLY A 327 12.44 -0.09 32.63
CA GLY A 327 12.20 0.27 34.04
C GLY A 327 11.59 -0.82 34.92
N HIS A 328 11.32 -2.02 34.40
CA HIS A 328 10.72 -3.12 35.17
C HIS A 328 11.73 -4.25 35.42
N LEU A 329 11.78 -4.70 36.67
CA LEU A 329 12.48 -5.91 37.09
C LEU A 329 11.51 -6.76 37.93
N PRO A 330 11.11 -7.96 37.48
CA PRO A 330 10.18 -8.80 38.22
C PRO A 330 10.70 -9.19 39.61
N GLU A 331 9.81 -9.30 40.59
CA GLU A 331 10.17 -9.78 41.92
C GLU A 331 10.53 -11.27 41.91
N LYS A 332 11.34 -11.71 42.88
CA LYS A 332 11.77 -13.13 42.98
C LYS A 332 10.59 -14.09 43.15
N THR A 333 9.53 -13.64 43.81
CA THR A 333 8.26 -14.36 44.00
C THR A 333 7.56 -14.59 42.67
N ASP A 334 7.43 -13.54 41.84
CA ASP A 334 6.82 -13.62 40.51
C ASP A 334 7.65 -14.50 39.57
N LEU A 335 8.98 -14.39 39.62
CA LEU A 335 9.87 -15.24 38.86
C LEU A 335 9.65 -16.73 39.17
N ALA A 336 9.42 -17.06 40.44
CA ALA A 336 9.22 -18.44 40.90
C ALA A 336 7.81 -18.97 40.61
N GLY A 337 6.77 -18.17 40.83
CA GLY A 337 5.37 -18.59 40.74
C GLY A 337 4.70 -18.33 39.39
N VAL A 338 4.99 -17.19 38.74
CA VAL A 338 4.28 -16.78 37.52
C VAL A 338 5.11 -17.08 36.27
N TYR A 339 6.35 -16.57 36.21
CA TYR A 339 7.19 -16.69 35.02
C TYR A 339 7.62 -18.14 34.77
N LYS A 340 8.00 -18.88 35.81
CA LYS A 340 8.46 -20.26 35.68
C LYS A 340 7.33 -21.21 35.23
N GLU A 341 6.11 -20.98 35.72
CA GLU A 341 4.93 -21.74 35.30
C GLU A 341 4.58 -21.43 33.84
N ARG A 342 4.54 -20.15 33.46
CA ARG A 342 4.32 -19.72 32.07
C ARG A 342 5.36 -20.31 31.12
N LEU A 343 6.64 -20.26 31.48
CA LEU A 343 7.72 -20.82 30.67
C LEU A 343 7.57 -22.34 30.49
N SER A 344 7.23 -23.05 31.57
CA SER A 344 7.02 -24.51 31.53
C SER A 344 5.86 -24.88 30.61
N TYR A 345 4.75 -24.12 30.68
CA TYR A 345 3.61 -24.29 29.80
C TYR A 345 3.98 -24.04 28.33
N GLU A 346 4.58 -22.89 28.01
CA GLU A 346 4.94 -22.55 26.63
C GLU A 346 5.91 -23.58 26.02
N LEU A 347 6.95 -23.99 26.76
CA LEU A 347 7.88 -25.02 26.30
C LEU A 347 7.17 -26.36 26.05
N SER A 348 6.20 -26.74 26.88
CA SER A 348 5.42 -27.97 26.66
C SER A 348 4.62 -27.92 25.36
N VAL A 349 4.05 -26.75 25.02
CA VAL A 349 3.29 -26.53 23.78
C VAL A 349 4.23 -26.56 22.57
N LEU A 350 5.37 -25.87 22.64
CA LEU A 350 6.38 -25.89 21.56
C LEU A 350 6.91 -27.30 21.28
N LYS A 351 7.06 -28.12 22.32
CA LYS A 351 7.43 -29.53 22.18
C LYS A 351 6.32 -30.34 21.50
N LYS A 352 5.07 -30.15 21.92
CA LYS A 352 3.89 -30.85 21.35
C LYS A 352 3.72 -30.54 19.86
N LEU A 353 3.89 -29.28 19.47
CA LEU A 353 3.65 -28.80 18.10
C LEU A 353 4.89 -28.87 17.19
N ASN A 354 6.05 -29.25 17.72
CA ASN A 354 7.34 -29.30 17.00
C ASN A 354 7.76 -27.95 16.38
N PHE A 355 7.59 -26.85 17.13
CA PHE A 355 7.92 -25.49 16.67
C PHE A 355 9.31 -24.99 17.13
N SER A 356 10.13 -25.88 17.69
CA SER A 356 11.45 -25.48 18.24
C SER A 356 12.40 -24.97 17.16
N GLY A 357 12.51 -25.66 16.01
CA GLY A 357 13.32 -25.22 14.88
C GLY A 357 12.91 -23.85 14.33
N TYR A 358 11.61 -23.55 14.33
CA TYR A 358 11.11 -22.25 13.92
C TYR A 358 11.59 -21.11 14.83
N PHE A 359 11.49 -21.27 16.15
CA PHE A 359 11.99 -20.28 17.11
C PHE A 359 13.50 -20.07 16.98
N LEU A 360 14.27 -21.13 16.75
CA LEU A 360 15.71 -21.04 16.53
C LEU A 360 16.04 -20.29 15.23
N LEU A 361 15.29 -20.53 14.15
CA LEU A 361 15.45 -19.81 12.88
C LEU A 361 15.17 -18.31 13.06
N VAL A 362 14.06 -17.96 13.70
CA VAL A 362 13.70 -16.56 13.96
C VAL A 362 14.74 -15.88 14.88
N GLN A 363 15.17 -16.58 15.94
CA GLN A 363 16.21 -16.10 16.85
C GLN A 363 17.53 -15.84 16.11
N ASP A 364 17.93 -16.74 15.21
CA ASP A 364 19.16 -16.61 14.44
C ASP A 364 19.20 -15.30 13.62
N VAL A 365 18.08 -14.95 12.99
CA VAL A 365 17.95 -13.70 12.23
C VAL A 365 18.03 -12.48 13.13
N VAL A 366 17.32 -12.50 14.27
CA VAL A 366 17.34 -11.40 15.23
C VAL A 366 18.73 -11.22 15.85
N ASN A 367 19.42 -12.31 16.19
CA ASN A 367 20.77 -12.30 16.75
C ASN A 367 21.80 -11.79 15.73
N TYR A 368 21.70 -12.20 14.47
CA TYR A 368 22.54 -11.66 13.41
C TYR A 368 22.36 -10.14 13.30
N ALA A 369 21.11 -9.66 13.23
CA ALA A 369 20.83 -8.24 13.16
C ALA A 369 21.44 -7.50 14.36
N LYS A 370 21.06 -7.86 15.60
CA LYS A 370 21.54 -7.21 16.82
C LYS A 370 23.08 -7.20 16.92
N SER A 371 23.75 -8.28 16.54
CA SER A 371 25.23 -8.38 16.56
C SER A 371 25.93 -7.48 15.53
N ASN A 372 25.25 -7.09 14.45
CA ASN A 372 25.79 -6.24 13.37
C ASN A 372 25.30 -4.77 13.46
N GLY A 373 24.80 -4.34 14.62
CA GLY A 373 24.23 -3.00 14.81
C GLY A 373 22.91 -2.77 14.07
N ILE A 374 22.26 -3.88 13.68
CA ILE A 374 20.87 -4.08 13.27
C ILE A 374 19.81 -3.71 14.31
N LEU A 375 19.25 -2.49 14.37
CA LEU A 375 18.12 -2.31 15.29
C LEU A 375 16.93 -3.14 14.82
N VAL A 376 16.39 -3.92 15.76
CA VAL A 376 15.19 -4.75 15.59
C VAL A 376 14.13 -4.18 16.52
N GLY A 377 12.89 -4.06 16.03
CA GLY A 377 11.76 -3.67 16.85
C GLY A 377 11.52 -4.65 18.01
N PRO A 378 10.78 -4.24 19.05
CA PRO A 378 10.50 -5.08 20.21
C PRO A 378 9.59 -6.28 19.92
N GLY A 379 9.03 -6.34 18.71
CA GLY A 379 8.14 -7.39 18.21
C GLY A 379 7.11 -6.77 17.25
N ARG A 380 6.34 -7.60 16.56
CA ARG A 380 5.15 -7.18 15.82
C ARG A 380 4.11 -8.30 15.83
N GLY A 381 2.86 -7.93 16.05
CA GLY A 381 1.74 -8.84 15.86
C GLY A 381 1.46 -9.61 17.14
N SER A 382 1.38 -10.93 17.08
CA SER A 382 1.10 -11.77 18.26
C SER A 382 2.35 -12.28 18.97
N VAL A 383 3.54 -12.18 18.35
CA VAL A 383 4.78 -12.79 18.87
C VAL A 383 5.16 -12.28 20.27
N GLY A 384 4.84 -11.02 20.59
CA GLY A 384 5.02 -10.43 21.92
C GLY A 384 4.27 -11.14 23.06
N GLY A 385 3.29 -12.01 22.74
CA GLY A 385 2.59 -12.84 23.73
C GLY A 385 3.39 -14.05 24.26
N SER A 386 4.59 -14.34 23.74
CA SER A 386 5.40 -15.49 24.17
C SER A 386 6.56 -15.11 25.09
N LEU A 387 6.59 -15.73 26.27
CA LEU A 387 7.71 -15.62 27.20
C LEU A 387 8.96 -16.32 26.65
N VAL A 388 8.79 -17.42 25.91
CA VAL A 388 9.90 -18.08 25.21
C VAL A 388 10.54 -17.12 24.20
N ALA A 389 9.74 -16.40 23.40
CA ALA A 389 10.26 -15.42 22.44
C ALA A 389 11.02 -14.27 23.12
N TYR A 390 10.51 -13.76 24.25
CA TYR A 390 11.17 -12.73 25.05
C TYR A 390 12.54 -13.18 25.60
N LEU A 391 12.59 -14.38 26.18
CA LEU A 391 13.82 -14.95 26.73
C LEU A 391 14.85 -15.28 25.64
N MET A 392 14.40 -15.76 24.48
CA MET A 392 15.29 -16.01 23.35
C MET A 392 15.83 -14.72 22.69
N GLY A 393 15.32 -13.55 23.07
CA GLY A 393 15.74 -12.27 22.51
C GLY A 393 15.04 -11.90 21.19
N ILE A 394 14.05 -12.69 20.77
CA ILE A 394 13.23 -12.45 19.57
C ILE A 394 12.36 -11.21 19.77
N THR A 395 11.72 -11.10 20.93
CA THR A 395 10.99 -9.91 21.35
C THR A 395 11.71 -9.21 22.50
N ASP A 396 11.49 -7.90 22.63
CA ASP A 396 11.91 -7.09 23.78
C ASP A 396 10.72 -6.69 24.67
N CYS A 397 9.53 -7.25 24.41
CA CYS A 397 8.31 -7.06 25.18
C CYS A 397 8.12 -8.19 26.20
N ASP A 398 8.03 -7.85 27.49
CA ASP A 398 7.71 -8.81 28.55
C ASP A 398 6.20 -9.12 28.57
N PRO A 399 5.77 -10.33 28.15
CA PRO A 399 4.35 -10.64 28.04
C PRO A 399 3.62 -10.63 29.38
N ILE A 400 4.30 -10.94 30.49
CA ILE A 400 3.63 -11.02 31.80
C ILE A 400 3.37 -9.61 32.33
N ARG A 401 4.36 -8.72 32.21
CA ARG A 401 4.22 -7.30 32.60
C ARG A 401 3.01 -6.63 31.93
N PHE A 402 2.79 -6.87 30.64
CA PHE A 402 1.73 -6.21 29.87
C PHE A 402 0.43 -7.04 29.76
N GLY A 403 0.37 -8.21 30.42
CA GLY A 403 -0.81 -9.09 30.37
C GLY A 403 -1.11 -9.64 28.97
N LEU A 404 -0.07 -10.01 28.21
CA LEU A 404 -0.17 -10.55 26.86
C LEU A 404 -0.35 -12.07 26.88
N LEU A 405 -1.23 -12.57 26.02
CA LEU A 405 -1.64 -13.97 25.98
C LEU A 405 -0.80 -14.77 24.97
N PHE A 406 -0.34 -15.95 25.39
CA PHE A 406 0.40 -16.87 24.53
C PHE A 406 -0.50 -17.50 23.47
N GLU A 407 -1.79 -17.65 23.74
CA GLU A 407 -2.71 -18.50 22.97
C GLU A 407 -3.47 -17.90 21.75
N ARG A 408 -3.73 -16.60 21.56
CA ARG A 408 -2.73 -15.56 21.42
C ARG A 408 -1.95 -15.75 20.12
N PHE A 409 -0.68 -16.01 20.32
CA PHE A 409 0.31 -16.35 19.32
C PHE A 409 0.17 -17.79 18.80
N ILE A 410 0.14 -18.76 19.72
CA ILE A 410 0.13 -20.19 19.40
C ILE A 410 -1.07 -20.84 20.09
N ASN A 411 -2.02 -21.30 19.29
CA ASN A 411 -3.15 -22.06 19.80
C ASN A 411 -2.74 -23.55 19.92
N PRO A 412 -2.77 -24.15 21.13
CA PRO A 412 -2.25 -25.51 21.37
C PRO A 412 -3.05 -26.64 20.71
N ASP A 413 -4.24 -26.33 20.16
CA ASP A 413 -5.11 -27.27 19.46
C ASP A 413 -5.05 -27.12 17.93
N ARG A 414 -4.18 -26.24 17.42
CA ARG A 414 -3.95 -26.06 15.98
C ARG A 414 -2.50 -26.28 15.61
N ILE A 415 -2.29 -26.93 14.48
CA ILE A 415 -0.96 -27.17 13.87
C ILE A 415 -0.70 -26.11 12.79
N ASP A 416 -1.20 -24.90 12.98
CA ASP A 416 -0.88 -23.76 12.12
C ASP A 416 0.45 -23.17 12.62
N LEU A 417 1.41 -22.96 11.73
CA LEU A 417 2.68 -22.31 12.11
C LEU A 417 2.42 -20.86 12.56
N PRO A 418 3.11 -20.39 13.61
CA PRO A 418 2.97 -19.01 14.05
C PRO A 418 3.71 -18.04 13.13
N ASP A 419 3.07 -16.93 12.76
CA ASP A 419 3.72 -15.83 12.03
C ASP A 419 4.61 -15.00 12.96
N ALA A 420 5.93 -14.97 12.72
CA ALA A 420 6.86 -14.06 13.37
C ALA A 420 7.08 -12.85 12.46
N ASP A 421 6.40 -11.77 12.81
CA ASP A 421 6.57 -10.48 12.17
C ASP A 421 7.68 -9.71 12.89
N LEU A 422 8.70 -9.28 12.14
CA LEU A 422 9.86 -8.58 12.68
C LEU A 422 10.10 -7.27 11.93
N ASP A 423 10.36 -6.21 12.70
CA ASP A 423 10.71 -4.89 12.15
C ASP A 423 12.22 -4.67 12.25
N PHE A 424 12.84 -4.24 11.16
CA PHE A 424 14.26 -3.91 11.06
C PHE A 424 14.43 -2.47 10.54
N MET A 425 15.62 -1.91 10.73
CA MET A 425 16.05 -0.70 10.03
C MET A 425 15.82 -0.81 8.52
N SER A 426 15.06 0.13 7.94
CA SER A 426 14.66 0.06 6.54
C SER A 426 15.87 0.10 5.61
N GLU A 427 16.87 0.91 5.94
CA GLU A 427 18.08 1.07 5.12
C GLU A 427 18.96 -0.18 5.13
N ARG A 428 18.98 -0.93 6.25
CA ARG A 428 19.88 -2.09 6.46
C ARG A 428 19.19 -3.45 6.41
N ARG A 429 17.89 -3.49 6.10
CA ARG A 429 17.11 -4.72 5.95
C ARG A 429 17.72 -5.69 4.91
N HIS A 430 18.26 -5.16 3.82
CA HIS A 430 18.85 -5.96 2.75
C HIS A 430 20.01 -6.85 3.25
N GLU A 431 20.82 -6.37 4.19
CA GLU A 431 21.92 -7.12 4.82
C GLU A 431 21.43 -8.38 5.55
N VAL A 432 20.22 -8.33 6.12
CA VAL A 432 19.60 -9.48 6.81
C VAL A 432 19.16 -10.54 5.80
N VAL A 433 18.64 -10.11 4.65
CA VAL A 433 18.26 -11.04 3.57
C VAL A 433 19.50 -11.66 2.92
N GLU A 434 20.55 -10.87 2.69
CA GLU A 434 21.84 -11.36 2.20
C GLU A 434 22.46 -12.38 3.15
N TYR A 435 22.36 -12.17 4.46
CA TYR A 435 22.78 -13.16 5.47
C TYR A 435 22.03 -14.48 5.33
N LEU A 436 20.70 -14.44 5.19
CA LEU A 436 19.89 -15.64 4.99
C LEU A 436 20.33 -16.40 3.74
N ILE A 437 20.50 -15.69 2.62
CA ILE A 437 20.96 -16.27 1.35
C ILE A 437 22.34 -16.92 1.52
N LYS A 438 23.29 -16.22 2.17
CA LYS A 438 24.65 -16.72 2.40
C LYS A 438 24.67 -17.95 3.30
N LYS A 439 23.80 -18.00 4.32
CA LYS A 439 23.76 -19.07 5.31
C LYS A 439 23.01 -20.32 4.83
N TYR A 440 21.83 -20.15 4.24
CA TYR A 440 20.95 -21.25 3.87
C TYR A 440 21.02 -21.62 2.37
N GLY A 441 21.63 -20.75 1.55
CA GLY A 441 21.82 -20.95 0.11
C GLY A 441 20.74 -20.29 -0.74
N GLN A 442 21.13 -19.82 -1.93
CA GLN A 442 20.25 -19.14 -2.89
C GLN A 442 19.02 -19.98 -3.27
N ALA A 443 19.18 -21.31 -3.36
CA ALA A 443 18.10 -22.23 -3.73
C ALA A 443 17.04 -22.41 -2.63
N ARG A 444 17.33 -21.99 -1.39
CA ARG A 444 16.47 -22.19 -0.21
C ARG A 444 15.84 -20.91 0.33
N VAL A 445 16.23 -19.75 -0.21
CA VAL A 445 15.77 -18.45 0.26
C VAL A 445 15.15 -17.67 -0.90
N ALA A 446 13.90 -17.23 -0.72
CA ALA A 446 13.19 -16.44 -1.73
C ALA A 446 12.18 -15.49 -1.07
N GLY A 447 11.83 -14.42 -1.77
CA GLY A 447 10.68 -13.60 -1.44
C GLY A 447 9.35 -14.28 -1.78
N VAL A 448 8.24 -13.64 -1.40
CA VAL A 448 6.87 -14.09 -1.70
C VAL A 448 6.24 -13.19 -2.77
N SER A 449 5.45 -13.75 -3.68
CA SER A 449 4.70 -12.96 -4.66
C SER A 449 3.49 -12.26 -4.03
N ASN A 450 3.00 -11.23 -4.70
CA ASN A 450 1.74 -10.56 -4.42
C ASN A 450 1.03 -10.29 -5.76
N PHE A 451 -0.29 -10.47 -5.82
CA PHE A 451 -1.05 -10.30 -7.06
C PHE A 451 -1.79 -8.97 -7.04
N GLY A 452 -1.53 -8.14 -8.06
CA GLY A 452 -2.28 -6.90 -8.26
C GLY A 452 -3.46 -7.15 -9.18
N THR A 453 -4.68 -6.85 -8.73
CA THR A 453 -5.91 -6.92 -9.52
C THR A 453 -6.43 -5.53 -9.88
N LEU A 454 -7.32 -5.44 -10.86
CA LEU A 454 -8.06 -4.22 -11.18
C LEU A 454 -9.14 -3.95 -10.13
N ALA A 455 -8.80 -3.23 -9.07
CA ALA A 455 -9.80 -2.65 -8.16
C ALA A 455 -10.68 -1.61 -8.86
N ALA A 456 -11.88 -1.32 -8.34
CA ALA A 456 -12.82 -0.33 -8.89
C ALA A 456 -12.16 0.96 -9.43
N ALA A 457 -11.37 1.65 -8.59
CA ALA A 457 -10.72 2.90 -9.00
C ALA A 457 -9.68 2.71 -10.11
N SER A 458 -8.91 1.62 -10.09
CA SER A 458 -7.96 1.30 -11.16
C SER A 458 -8.65 0.80 -12.42
N SER A 459 -9.79 0.11 -12.32
CA SER A 459 -10.59 -0.33 -13.46
C SER A 459 -11.04 0.89 -14.27
N ILE A 460 -11.61 1.92 -13.64
CA ILE A 460 -11.98 3.19 -14.32
C ILE A 460 -10.76 3.85 -14.98
N ARG A 461 -9.64 3.98 -14.25
CA ARG A 461 -8.45 4.71 -14.75
C ARG A 461 -7.73 3.99 -15.87
N ASP A 462 -7.43 2.71 -15.68
CA ASP A 462 -6.55 1.96 -16.57
C ASP A 462 -7.28 1.59 -17.86
N ILE A 463 -8.54 1.15 -17.75
CA ILE A 463 -9.39 0.91 -18.93
C ILE A 463 -9.70 2.22 -19.61
N GLY A 464 -10.06 3.27 -18.84
CA GLY A 464 -10.29 4.61 -19.38
C GLY A 464 -9.10 5.10 -20.20
N LYS A 465 -7.87 4.94 -19.68
CA LYS A 465 -6.64 5.27 -20.41
C LYS A 465 -6.47 4.42 -21.67
N ALA A 466 -6.71 3.11 -21.60
CA ALA A 466 -6.58 2.19 -22.73
C ALA A 466 -7.57 2.51 -23.86
N VAL A 467 -8.80 2.94 -23.53
CA VAL A 467 -9.80 3.36 -24.52
C VAL A 467 -9.67 4.83 -24.94
N GLY A 468 -8.75 5.58 -24.33
CA GLY A 468 -8.45 6.97 -24.70
C GLY A 468 -9.26 8.05 -24.00
N LEU A 469 -9.93 7.75 -22.88
CA LEU A 469 -10.59 8.74 -22.03
C LEU A 469 -9.56 9.71 -21.41
N SER A 470 -9.98 10.96 -21.20
CA SER A 470 -9.12 11.96 -20.57
C SER A 470 -9.00 11.75 -19.05
N GLU A 471 -7.99 12.35 -18.42
CA GLU A 471 -7.91 12.38 -16.95
C GLU A 471 -9.09 13.11 -16.31
N ARG A 472 -9.75 14.03 -17.04
CA ARG A 472 -10.96 14.70 -16.60
C ARG A 472 -12.14 13.72 -16.53
N ASP A 473 -12.31 12.87 -17.55
CA ASP A 473 -13.37 11.87 -17.58
C ASP A 473 -13.20 10.82 -16.48
N THR A 474 -11.96 10.37 -16.23
CA THR A 474 -11.66 9.32 -15.23
C THR A 474 -11.48 9.86 -13.80
N LYS A 475 -11.72 11.17 -13.58
CA LYS A 475 -11.55 11.83 -12.28
C LYS A 475 -12.47 11.26 -11.20
N CYS A 476 -13.65 10.75 -11.56
CA CYS A 476 -14.60 10.08 -10.65
C CYS A 476 -13.97 8.89 -9.92
N SER A 477 -12.90 8.28 -10.46
CA SER A 477 -12.14 7.22 -9.77
C SER A 477 -11.57 7.64 -8.41
N LYS A 478 -11.42 8.93 -8.14
CA LYS A 478 -10.99 9.47 -6.83
C LYS A 478 -12.12 9.50 -5.80
N ALA A 479 -13.37 9.45 -6.24
CA ALA A 479 -14.56 9.42 -5.41
C ALA A 479 -15.00 8.00 -5.02
N VAL A 480 -14.29 6.97 -5.50
CA VAL A 480 -14.55 5.56 -5.14
C VAL A 480 -14.44 5.40 -3.61
N PRO A 481 -15.52 5.01 -2.93
CA PRO A 481 -15.53 4.88 -1.48
C PRO A 481 -14.70 3.66 -1.06
N LYS A 482 -14.14 3.75 0.15
CA LYS A 482 -13.48 2.63 0.81
C LYS A 482 -14.25 2.28 2.07
N LEU A 483 -14.84 1.10 2.11
CA LEU A 483 -15.52 0.60 3.30
C LEU A 483 -14.51 -0.19 4.15
N HIS A 484 -14.17 0.32 5.34
CA HIS A 484 -13.18 -0.30 6.24
C HIS A 484 -11.83 -0.66 5.56
N GLY A 485 -11.41 0.14 4.58
CA GLY A 485 -10.16 -0.09 3.82
C GLY A 485 -10.28 -1.06 2.65
N ALA A 486 -11.43 -1.71 2.45
CA ALA A 486 -11.73 -2.51 1.26
C ALA A 486 -12.37 -1.63 0.16
N ASN A 487 -12.10 -1.98 -1.10
CA ASN A 487 -12.75 -1.32 -2.23
C ASN A 487 -14.20 -1.79 -2.33
N VAL A 488 -15.11 -0.86 -2.58
CA VAL A 488 -16.50 -1.17 -2.94
C VAL A 488 -16.51 -1.52 -4.44
N SER A 489 -17.31 -2.51 -4.83
CA SER A 489 -17.43 -2.90 -6.24
C SER A 489 -17.95 -1.74 -7.10
N LEU A 490 -17.59 -1.72 -8.39
CA LEU A 490 -18.01 -0.63 -9.29
C LEU A 490 -19.54 -0.46 -9.35
N ALA A 491 -20.27 -1.56 -9.42
CA ALA A 491 -21.73 -1.56 -9.42
C ALA A 491 -22.30 -0.88 -8.17
N ASN A 492 -21.74 -1.17 -6.99
CA ASN A 492 -22.17 -0.55 -5.74
C ASN A 492 -21.71 0.91 -5.62
N CYS A 493 -20.55 1.26 -6.18
CA CYS A 493 -20.07 2.63 -6.22
C CYS A 493 -21.03 3.55 -7.00
N ALA A 494 -21.53 3.09 -8.14
CA ALA A 494 -22.50 3.84 -8.95
C ALA A 494 -23.83 4.08 -8.21
N LEU A 495 -24.20 3.25 -7.24
CA LEU A 495 -25.40 3.46 -6.40
C LEU A 495 -25.17 4.43 -5.24
N GLN A 496 -23.92 4.65 -4.84
CA GLN A 496 -23.56 5.40 -3.63
C GLN A 496 -22.94 6.78 -3.93
N VAL A 497 -22.39 6.97 -5.13
CA VAL A 497 -21.63 8.16 -5.51
C VAL A 497 -22.15 8.71 -6.82
N GLU A 498 -22.77 9.89 -6.76
CA GLU A 498 -23.39 10.59 -7.89
C GLU A 498 -22.42 10.75 -9.08
N GLU A 499 -21.16 11.15 -8.83
CA GLU A 499 -20.15 11.35 -9.89
C GLU A 499 -19.76 10.04 -10.61
N ILE A 500 -19.89 8.90 -9.93
CA ILE A 500 -19.64 7.57 -10.53
C ILE A 500 -20.91 7.10 -11.25
N GLN A 501 -22.09 7.42 -10.71
CA GLN A 501 -23.37 7.16 -11.38
C GLN A 501 -23.43 7.87 -12.73
N GLU A 502 -23.16 9.18 -12.77
CA GLU A 502 -23.13 9.96 -14.01
C GLU A 502 -22.12 9.39 -15.01
N PHE A 503 -20.96 8.93 -14.53
CA PHE A 503 -19.97 8.28 -15.38
C PHE A 503 -20.47 6.94 -15.92
N ALA A 504 -21.13 6.14 -15.09
CA ALA A 504 -21.72 4.86 -15.48
C ALA A 504 -22.80 5.05 -16.54
N GLU A 505 -23.72 5.99 -16.33
CA GLU A 505 -24.79 6.35 -17.28
C GLU A 505 -24.22 6.88 -18.60
N LYS A 506 -23.20 7.75 -18.55
CA LYS A 506 -22.53 8.28 -19.75
C LYS A 506 -21.91 7.18 -20.64
N TYR A 507 -21.44 6.08 -20.04
CA TYR A 507 -20.73 5.01 -20.72
C TYR A 507 -21.43 3.64 -20.63
N GLU A 508 -22.73 3.64 -20.35
CA GLU A 508 -23.54 2.43 -20.08
C GLU A 508 -23.50 1.42 -21.24
N ASP A 509 -23.61 1.91 -22.48
CA ASP A 509 -23.66 1.05 -23.67
C ASP A 509 -22.30 0.52 -24.14
N ASN A 510 -21.19 1.07 -23.61
CA ASN A 510 -19.85 0.81 -24.15
C ASN A 510 -18.86 0.35 -23.06
N TRP A 511 -18.33 1.29 -22.27
CA TRP A 511 -17.14 1.04 -21.43
C TRP A 511 -17.48 0.60 -20.03
N TRP A 512 -18.62 1.02 -19.47
CA TRP A 512 -19.00 0.69 -18.10
C TRP A 512 -19.17 -0.81 -17.87
N PRO A 513 -19.86 -1.59 -18.74
CA PRO A 513 -19.98 -3.04 -18.57
C PRO A 513 -18.63 -3.75 -18.59
N ILE A 514 -17.70 -3.28 -19.44
CA ILE A 514 -16.35 -3.84 -19.56
C ILE A 514 -15.53 -3.53 -18.29
N MET A 515 -15.64 -2.31 -17.75
CA MET A 515 -14.99 -1.95 -16.49
C MET A 515 -15.48 -2.80 -15.32
N CYS A 516 -16.79 -3.04 -15.23
CA CYS A 516 -17.38 -3.93 -14.23
C CYS A 516 -16.92 -5.37 -14.43
N ARG A 517 -16.82 -5.86 -15.68
CA ARG A 517 -16.40 -7.23 -15.97
C ARG A 517 -14.92 -7.49 -15.68
N LEU A 518 -14.06 -6.52 -15.97
CA LEU A 518 -12.62 -6.61 -15.73
C LEU A 518 -12.23 -6.28 -14.28
N GLU A 519 -13.17 -5.84 -13.45
CA GLU A 519 -12.96 -5.71 -12.01
C GLU A 519 -12.46 -7.04 -11.43
N GLU A 520 -11.52 -6.97 -10.50
CA GLU A 520 -10.84 -8.12 -9.86
C GLU A 520 -9.97 -8.99 -10.78
N THR A 521 -9.93 -8.73 -12.09
CA THR A 521 -9.04 -9.46 -13.02
C THR A 521 -7.57 -9.17 -12.68
N THR A 522 -6.73 -10.21 -12.72
CA THR A 522 -5.30 -10.11 -12.45
C THR A 522 -4.61 -9.20 -13.46
N ARG A 523 -3.93 -8.15 -12.97
CA ARG A 523 -3.26 -7.12 -13.77
C ARG A 523 -1.75 -7.26 -13.77
N SER A 524 -1.16 -7.64 -12.64
CA SER A 524 0.30 -7.62 -12.48
C SER A 524 0.78 -8.55 -11.38
N TYR A 525 1.99 -9.09 -11.58
CA TYR A 525 2.75 -9.78 -10.55
C TYR A 525 3.64 -8.80 -9.78
N GLY A 526 3.33 -8.59 -8.51
CA GLY A 526 4.12 -7.81 -7.55
C GLY A 526 4.90 -8.70 -6.58
N GLN A 527 5.84 -8.14 -5.84
CA GLN A 527 6.57 -8.83 -4.77
C GLN A 527 6.05 -8.33 -3.41
N HIS A 528 5.84 -9.24 -2.46
CA HIS A 528 5.52 -8.88 -1.09
C HIS A 528 6.71 -8.14 -0.47
N ALA A 529 6.47 -6.93 0.03
CA ALA A 529 7.55 -6.04 0.47
C ALA A 529 8.43 -6.67 1.56
N ALA A 530 7.84 -7.49 2.44
CA ALA A 530 8.47 -8.00 3.65
C ALA A 530 8.73 -9.52 3.69
N GLY A 531 8.03 -10.29 2.84
CA GLY A 531 7.89 -11.72 3.05
C GLY A 531 9.08 -12.47 2.48
N ILE A 532 9.81 -13.17 3.35
CA ILE A 532 10.97 -14.00 3.00
C ILE A 532 10.70 -15.43 3.46
N ILE A 533 11.04 -16.39 2.62
CA ILE A 533 10.95 -17.83 2.89
C ILE A 533 12.34 -18.35 3.14
N VAL A 534 12.47 -19.25 4.10
CA VAL A 534 13.68 -20.07 4.31
C VAL A 534 13.25 -21.54 4.35
N GLY A 535 13.52 -22.28 3.28
CA GLY A 535 13.16 -23.69 3.14
C GLY A 535 14.20 -24.64 3.75
N GLY A 536 13.72 -25.78 4.26
CA GLY A 536 14.58 -26.93 4.60
C GLY A 536 15.06 -27.72 3.38
N VAL A 537 14.40 -27.55 2.24
CA VAL A 537 14.68 -28.19 0.94
C VAL A 537 14.89 -27.12 -0.14
N ASP A 538 15.30 -27.55 -1.33
CA ASP A 538 15.31 -26.65 -2.49
C ASP A 538 13.90 -26.15 -2.78
N LEU A 539 13.71 -24.84 -2.93
CA LEU A 539 12.39 -24.26 -3.14
C LEU A 539 11.77 -24.72 -4.47
N THR A 540 12.59 -25.12 -5.44
CA THR A 540 12.13 -25.66 -6.73
C THR A 540 11.43 -27.03 -6.59
N ASP A 541 11.59 -27.73 -5.46
CA ASP A 541 10.83 -28.96 -5.16
C ASP A 541 9.39 -28.68 -4.67
N ARG A 542 9.10 -27.41 -4.36
CA ARG A 542 7.82 -26.97 -3.75
C ARG A 542 7.06 -25.95 -4.59
N ALA A 543 7.76 -25.14 -5.38
CA ALA A 543 7.14 -24.07 -6.16
C ALA A 543 8.01 -23.61 -7.33
N VAL A 544 7.42 -22.82 -8.23
CA VAL A 544 8.17 -22.09 -9.26
C VAL A 544 8.87 -20.88 -8.63
N ILE A 545 10.15 -20.69 -8.98
CA ILE A 545 11.00 -19.60 -8.52
C ILE A 545 11.28 -18.65 -9.67
N GLU A 546 10.90 -17.39 -9.49
CA GLU A 546 11.11 -16.32 -10.45
C GLU A 546 12.24 -15.40 -10.01
N LYS A 547 13.09 -14.95 -10.92
CA LYS A 547 14.05 -13.89 -10.61
C LYS A 547 13.42 -12.53 -10.88
N ARG A 548 13.26 -11.71 -9.84
CA ARG A 548 12.74 -10.34 -9.94
C ARG A 548 13.79 -9.38 -9.40
N LYS A 549 14.38 -8.58 -10.29
CA LYS A 549 15.59 -7.80 -9.99
C LYS A 549 16.68 -8.73 -9.43
N GLU A 550 17.22 -8.44 -8.25
CA GLU A 550 18.29 -9.21 -7.62
C GLU A 550 17.80 -10.35 -6.71
N MET A 551 16.48 -10.54 -6.53
CA MET A 551 15.93 -11.50 -5.58
C MET A 551 15.11 -12.60 -6.27
N SER A 552 15.27 -13.84 -5.79
CA SER A 552 14.41 -14.96 -6.13
C SER A 552 13.06 -14.82 -5.41
N VAL A 553 11.95 -15.10 -6.07
CA VAL A 553 10.59 -14.94 -5.54
C VAL A 553 9.76 -16.19 -5.88
N VAL A 554 9.04 -16.72 -4.91
CA VAL A 554 8.09 -17.82 -5.16
C VAL A 554 6.86 -17.29 -5.91
N CYS A 555 6.36 -18.05 -6.90
CA CYS A 555 5.26 -17.64 -7.78
C CYS A 555 3.89 -17.46 -7.10
N TRP A 556 3.79 -17.79 -5.81
CA TRP A 556 2.55 -17.76 -5.03
C TRP A 556 2.56 -16.70 -3.92
N ASP A 557 1.35 -16.33 -3.49
CA ASP A 557 1.14 -15.44 -2.36
C ASP A 557 1.30 -16.16 -1.00
N LYS A 558 1.15 -15.39 0.08
CA LYS A 558 1.34 -15.86 1.46
C LYS A 558 0.61 -17.18 1.74
N ARG A 559 -0.68 -17.26 1.42
CA ARG A 559 -1.52 -18.38 1.86
C ARG A 559 -1.12 -19.67 1.17
N ILE A 560 -0.86 -19.60 -0.14
CA ILE A 560 -0.51 -20.78 -0.91
C ILE A 560 0.91 -21.25 -0.57
N VAL A 561 1.84 -20.33 -0.31
CA VAL A 561 3.20 -20.67 0.16
C VAL A 561 3.17 -21.50 1.45
N GLU A 562 2.34 -21.11 2.42
CA GLU A 562 2.16 -21.87 3.67
C GLU A 562 1.57 -23.26 3.41
N ASP A 563 0.58 -23.36 2.52
CA ASP A 563 -0.01 -24.66 2.14
C ASP A 563 1.00 -25.56 1.39
N GLN A 564 2.07 -25.00 0.84
CA GLN A 564 3.22 -25.75 0.26
C GLN A 564 4.29 -26.10 1.30
N GLY A 565 4.01 -25.91 2.58
CA GLY A 565 4.92 -26.23 3.68
C GLY A 565 6.12 -25.28 3.78
N LEU A 566 6.09 -24.16 3.05
CA LEU A 566 7.14 -23.16 3.08
C LEU A 566 6.81 -22.11 4.13
N VAL A 567 7.76 -21.86 5.03
CA VAL A 567 7.55 -20.93 6.14
C VAL A 567 7.96 -19.53 5.75
N LYS A 568 7.01 -18.61 5.84
CA LYS A 568 7.23 -17.18 5.61
C LYS A 568 7.61 -16.50 6.92
N MET A 569 8.61 -15.65 6.85
CA MET A 569 8.95 -14.67 7.88
C MET A 569 8.79 -13.27 7.27
N ASP A 570 8.12 -12.36 7.97
CA ASP A 570 8.01 -10.98 7.54
C ASP A 570 9.16 -10.17 8.13
N LEU A 571 10.14 -9.85 7.29
CA LEU A 571 11.19 -8.89 7.59
C LEU A 571 10.74 -7.54 7.06
N LEU A 572 10.18 -6.68 7.91
CA LEU A 572 9.73 -5.35 7.52
C LEU A 572 10.86 -4.32 7.68
N GLY A 573 10.91 -3.33 6.79
CA GLY A 573 11.76 -2.16 6.98
C GLY A 573 10.95 -1.03 7.62
N LEU A 574 11.38 -0.52 8.78
CA LEU A 574 10.69 0.52 9.53
C LEU A 574 11.59 1.75 9.69
N LYS A 575 11.23 2.85 9.00
CA LYS A 575 11.95 4.14 9.04
C LYS A 575 12.14 4.69 10.46
N THR A 576 11.23 4.39 11.38
CA THR A 576 11.33 4.81 12.79
C THR A 576 12.57 4.21 13.48
N LEU A 577 12.96 2.98 13.13
CA LEU A 577 14.19 2.38 13.67
C LEU A 577 15.44 3.05 13.09
N ASP A 578 15.40 3.47 11.83
CA ASP A 578 16.47 4.28 11.23
C ASP A 578 16.61 5.63 11.94
N LEU A 579 15.47 6.29 12.25
CA LEU A 579 15.43 7.53 13.03
C LEU A 579 16.04 7.37 14.42
N ILE A 580 15.64 6.32 15.16
CA ILE A 580 16.18 6.01 16.48
C ILE A 580 17.69 5.78 16.38
N ASN A 581 18.14 4.95 15.44
CA ASN A 581 19.56 4.65 15.24
C ASN A 581 20.38 5.91 14.92
N LEU A 582 19.89 6.75 14.00
CA LEU A 582 20.56 7.99 13.62
C LEU A 582 20.63 8.98 14.81
N THR A 583 19.56 9.07 15.61
CA THR A 583 19.56 9.87 16.84
C THR A 583 20.60 9.36 17.84
N LEU A 584 20.68 8.04 18.06
CA LEU A 584 21.68 7.43 18.93
C LEU A 584 23.11 7.66 18.43
N ASN A 585 23.33 7.70 17.11
CA ASN A 585 24.62 8.03 16.51
C ASN A 585 25.01 9.48 16.79
N TYR A 586 24.10 10.45 16.59
CA TYR A 586 24.35 11.85 16.98
C TYR A 586 24.69 11.98 18.48
N ILE A 587 23.95 11.28 19.36
CA ILE A 587 24.21 11.30 20.80
C ILE A 587 25.61 10.75 21.11
N LYS A 588 25.99 9.64 20.47
CA LYS A 588 27.31 9.01 20.65
C LYS A 588 28.43 9.91 20.15
N GLU A 589 28.28 10.52 18.98
CA GLU A 589 29.27 11.42 18.40
C GLU A 589 29.48 12.67 19.26
N ARG A 590 28.40 13.24 19.78
CA ARG A 590 28.43 14.52 20.50
C ARG A 590 28.79 14.37 21.98
N HIS A 591 28.21 13.38 22.64
CA HIS A 591 28.33 13.21 24.10
C HIS A 591 29.26 12.05 24.49
N SER A 592 29.80 11.29 23.52
CA SER A 592 30.52 10.03 23.79
C SER A 592 29.74 9.04 24.65
N LYS A 593 28.40 9.17 24.68
CA LYS A 593 27.48 8.39 25.51
C LYS A 593 26.75 7.37 24.65
N ARG A 594 26.62 6.14 25.16
CA ARG A 594 25.77 5.11 24.56
C ARG A 594 24.49 4.96 25.38
N VAL A 595 23.37 5.41 24.83
CA VAL A 595 22.05 5.24 25.45
C VAL A 595 21.54 3.85 25.13
N ASN A 596 21.18 3.07 26.15
CA ASN A 596 20.49 1.79 25.96
C ASN A 596 18.98 2.03 25.94
N ILE A 597 18.42 2.08 24.75
CA ILE A 597 17.02 2.44 24.53
C ILE A 597 16.01 1.40 25.06
N ASN A 598 16.47 0.19 25.37
CA ASN A 598 15.64 -0.87 25.97
C ASN A 598 15.62 -0.82 27.51
N ARG A 599 16.35 0.12 28.12
CA ARG A 599 16.42 0.29 29.59
C ARG A 599 15.79 1.59 30.08
N ILE A 600 15.11 2.34 29.22
CA ILE A 600 14.44 3.59 29.60
C ILE A 600 13.19 3.29 30.46
N PRO A 601 12.88 4.09 31.50
CA PRO A 601 11.62 3.95 32.25
C PRO A 601 10.41 4.26 31.36
N LEU A 602 9.26 3.59 31.59
CA LEU A 602 8.00 3.90 30.88
C LEU A 602 7.10 4.89 31.63
N ASP A 603 7.52 5.31 32.82
CA ASP A 603 6.87 6.24 33.73
C ASP A 603 7.59 7.59 33.80
N ASP A 604 8.44 7.92 32.82
CA ASP A 604 9.10 9.22 32.72
C ASP A 604 8.06 10.35 32.55
N ALA A 605 7.97 11.22 33.55
CA ALA A 605 6.97 12.27 33.64
C ALA A 605 7.07 13.30 32.50
N GLU A 606 8.28 13.62 32.03
CA GLU A 606 8.47 14.60 30.95
C GLU A 606 8.02 14.01 29.61
N VAL A 607 8.36 12.74 29.37
CA VAL A 607 7.95 12.01 28.16
C VAL A 607 6.42 11.87 28.10
N LEU A 608 5.80 11.44 29.20
CA LEU A 608 4.35 11.29 29.31
C LEU A 608 3.64 12.65 29.13
N ASN A 609 4.16 13.72 29.72
CA ASN A 609 3.63 15.07 29.54
C ASN A 609 3.71 15.55 28.08
N ASN A 610 4.75 15.17 27.33
CA ASN A 610 4.83 15.49 25.90
C ASN A 610 3.76 14.78 25.08
N PHE A 611 3.40 13.53 25.44
CA PHE A 611 2.22 12.87 24.87
C PHE A 611 0.92 13.58 25.25
N ALA A 612 0.72 13.91 26.54
CA ALA A 612 -0.47 14.64 27.01
C ALA A 612 -0.65 16.00 26.30
N LYS A 613 0.44 16.71 25.99
CA LYS A 613 0.40 17.97 25.23
C LYS A 613 0.19 17.77 23.73
N GLY A 614 0.24 16.54 23.22
CA GLY A 614 0.16 16.22 21.80
C GLY A 614 1.38 16.69 21.00
N LEU A 615 2.57 16.75 21.62
CA LEU A 615 3.85 17.10 20.98
C LEU A 615 4.46 15.90 20.21
N THR A 616 3.62 15.21 19.43
CA THR A 616 3.92 13.91 18.81
C THR A 616 4.26 14.02 17.33
N ILE A 617 4.58 15.21 16.81
CA ILE A 617 5.07 15.36 15.44
C ILE A 617 6.39 14.59 15.30
N GLY A 618 6.48 13.75 14.27
CA GLY A 618 7.61 12.83 14.05
C GLY A 618 7.64 11.61 14.98
N ILE A 619 6.59 11.37 15.77
CA ILE A 619 6.46 10.17 16.62
C ILE A 619 5.52 9.19 15.95
N PHE A 620 6.07 8.04 15.52
CA PHE A 620 5.37 6.95 14.85
C PHE A 620 4.02 6.61 15.50
N GLN A 621 2.97 6.34 14.70
CA GLN A 621 1.56 6.14 15.09
C GLN A 621 0.82 7.35 15.67
N PHE A 622 1.50 8.37 16.20
CA PHE A 622 0.86 9.45 16.97
C PHE A 622 0.86 10.84 16.32
N GLU A 623 1.25 10.96 15.05
CA GLU A 623 1.40 12.27 14.36
C GLU A 623 0.07 12.93 13.96
N GLY A 624 -0.98 12.13 13.73
CA GLY A 624 -2.26 12.60 13.16
C GLY A 624 -2.97 13.61 14.05
N GLY A 625 -3.64 14.60 13.43
CA GLY A 625 -4.31 15.69 14.15
C GLY A 625 -5.38 15.20 15.15
N GLY A 626 -6.22 14.24 14.76
CA GLY A 626 -7.21 13.67 15.68
C GLY A 626 -6.61 12.77 16.75
N MET A 627 -5.52 12.04 16.46
CA MET A 627 -4.79 11.26 17.46
C MET A 627 -4.17 12.18 18.53
N ARG A 628 -3.57 13.29 18.11
CA ARG A 628 -3.07 14.33 19.02
C ARG A 628 -4.17 14.92 19.90
N ARG A 629 -5.38 15.10 19.36
CA ARG A 629 -6.54 15.55 20.15
C ARG A 629 -6.92 14.50 21.19
N LEU A 630 -7.01 13.23 20.80
CA LEU A 630 -7.29 12.13 21.74
C LEU A 630 -6.27 12.10 22.89
N LEU A 631 -4.97 12.20 22.59
CA LEU A 631 -3.93 12.24 23.63
C LEU A 631 -4.11 13.41 24.61
N LYS A 632 -4.51 14.59 24.11
CA LYS A 632 -4.82 15.75 24.96
C LYS A 632 -6.02 15.52 25.86
N GLU A 633 -7.08 14.88 25.35
CA GLU A 633 -8.22 14.49 26.17
C GLU A 633 -7.80 13.49 27.25
N LEU A 634 -7.05 12.46 26.86
CA LEU A 634 -6.54 11.44 27.77
C LEU A 634 -5.62 12.01 28.86
N GLY A 635 -4.87 13.08 28.59
CA GLY A 635 -4.00 13.73 29.56
C GLY A 635 -4.59 14.94 30.28
N SER A 636 -5.87 15.29 30.02
CA SER A 636 -6.48 16.51 30.54
C SER A 636 -6.73 16.51 32.06
N ASP A 637 -6.77 15.33 32.68
CA ASP A 637 -6.84 15.15 34.13
C ASP A 637 -5.47 15.29 34.83
N GLY A 638 -4.41 15.57 34.06
CA GLY A 638 -3.03 15.69 34.56
C GLY A 638 -2.31 14.35 34.72
N THR A 639 -2.94 13.24 34.35
CA THR A 639 -2.38 11.89 34.44
C THR A 639 -2.47 11.19 33.10
N ILE A 640 -1.34 10.79 32.52
CA ILE A 640 -1.32 9.91 31.35
C ILE A 640 -0.28 8.82 31.58
N THR A 641 -0.64 7.59 31.26
CA THR A 641 0.23 6.41 31.45
C THR A 641 0.62 5.81 30.11
N PHE A 642 1.59 4.91 30.13
CA PHE A 642 1.95 4.12 28.96
C PHE A 642 0.76 3.29 28.43
N ASP A 643 -0.07 2.75 29.32
CA ASP A 643 -1.24 1.96 28.93
C ASP A 643 -2.32 2.81 28.26
N ASP A 644 -2.50 4.07 28.68
CA ASP A 644 -3.40 5.01 27.99
C ASP A 644 -2.94 5.31 26.56
N ILE A 645 -1.63 5.54 26.39
CA ILE A 645 -1.02 5.79 25.08
C ILE A 645 -1.18 4.54 24.20
N THR A 646 -1.00 3.35 24.77
CA THR A 646 -1.22 2.07 24.09
C THR A 646 -2.66 1.92 23.63
N ALA A 647 -3.64 2.21 24.52
CA ALA A 647 -5.06 2.15 24.20
C ALA A 647 -5.46 3.15 23.10
N ALA A 648 -4.84 4.32 23.05
CA ALA A 648 -5.09 5.31 22.00
C ALA A 648 -4.85 4.74 20.59
N THR A 649 -3.83 3.88 20.41
CA THR A 649 -3.56 3.22 19.11
C THR A 649 -4.69 2.29 18.67
N ALA A 650 -5.35 1.63 19.62
CA ALA A 650 -6.48 0.74 19.36
C ALA A 650 -7.78 1.52 19.13
N LEU A 651 -7.98 2.63 19.85
CA LEU A 651 -9.21 3.43 19.84
C LEU A 651 -9.32 4.40 18.66
N TYR A 652 -8.22 4.96 18.17
CA TYR A 652 -8.26 5.95 17.09
C TYR A 652 -8.45 5.31 15.70
N ARG A 653 -9.64 4.73 15.47
CA ARG A 653 -10.04 4.04 14.24
C ARG A 653 -11.53 4.31 13.96
N PRO A 654 -12.00 4.23 12.70
CA PRO A 654 -13.37 4.60 12.34
C PRO A 654 -14.46 3.93 13.20
N GLY A 655 -14.33 2.63 13.47
CA GLY A 655 -15.31 1.88 14.26
C GLY A 655 -15.49 2.37 15.71
N PRO A 656 -14.44 2.33 16.55
CA PRO A 656 -14.53 2.84 17.92
C PRO A 656 -14.88 4.34 18.01
N MET A 657 -14.55 5.12 16.98
CA MET A 657 -14.96 6.54 16.88
C MET A 657 -16.45 6.68 16.61
N GLU A 658 -17.00 5.94 15.64
CA GLU A 658 -18.42 5.95 15.29
C GLU A 658 -19.31 5.41 16.41
N SER A 659 -18.82 4.44 17.18
CA SER A 659 -19.58 3.83 18.28
C SER A 659 -19.56 4.64 19.59
N GLY A 660 -18.87 5.79 19.63
CA GLY A 660 -18.68 6.57 20.86
C GLY A 660 -17.77 5.92 21.91
N MET A 661 -17.10 4.81 21.57
CA MET A 661 -16.24 4.06 22.49
C MET A 661 -15.02 4.88 22.91
N MET A 662 -14.42 5.59 21.96
CA MET A 662 -13.32 6.52 22.22
C MET A 662 -13.73 7.60 23.23
N ASP A 663 -14.95 8.12 23.12
CA ASP A 663 -15.48 9.15 24.00
C ASP A 663 -15.71 8.66 25.42
N SER A 664 -16.36 7.51 25.57
CA SER A 664 -16.57 6.91 26.88
C SER A 664 -15.26 6.55 27.57
N PHE A 665 -14.24 6.09 26.82
CA PHE A 665 -12.94 5.76 27.40
C PHE A 665 -12.31 6.94 28.13
N TYR A 666 -12.15 8.10 27.47
CA TYR A 666 -11.52 9.25 28.12
C TYR A 666 -12.45 9.92 29.15
N LYS A 667 -13.78 9.90 28.97
CA LYS A 667 -14.72 10.46 29.95
C LYS A 667 -14.71 9.66 31.25
N ARG A 668 -14.69 8.32 31.17
CA ARG A 668 -14.59 7.44 32.34
C ARG A 668 -13.27 7.63 33.07
N LYS A 669 -12.17 7.69 32.32
CA LYS A 669 -10.85 8.02 32.88
C LYS A 669 -10.87 9.34 33.66
N GLN A 670 -11.44 10.39 33.07
CA GLN A 670 -11.57 11.72 33.68
C GLN A 670 -12.58 11.78 34.83
N GLY A 671 -13.26 10.68 35.18
CA GLY A 671 -14.33 10.65 36.18
C GLY A 671 -15.61 11.40 35.76
N ARG A 672 -15.77 11.71 34.47
CA ARG A 672 -16.95 12.38 33.90
C ARG A 672 -18.07 11.41 33.52
N GLU A 673 -17.78 10.11 33.50
CA GLU A 673 -18.73 9.01 33.28
C GLU A 673 -18.46 7.90 34.30
N TYR A 674 -19.51 7.26 34.80
CA TYR A 674 -19.38 6.16 35.77
C TYR A 674 -18.87 4.88 35.07
N ILE A 675 -17.97 4.15 35.74
CA ILE A 675 -17.47 2.86 35.25
C ILE A 675 -18.42 1.76 35.73
N GLU A 676 -19.15 1.16 34.80
CA GLU A 676 -20.03 0.02 35.07
C GLU A 676 -19.46 -1.24 34.40
N TYR A 677 -19.47 -2.35 35.15
CA TYR A 677 -19.09 -3.67 34.66
C TYR A 677 -20.33 -4.56 34.60
N ASP A 678 -20.54 -5.25 33.48
CA ASP A 678 -21.68 -6.17 33.31
C ASP A 678 -21.69 -7.32 34.34
N HIS A 679 -20.52 -7.72 34.85
CA HIS A 679 -20.36 -8.74 35.89
C HIS A 679 -19.09 -8.51 36.73
N PRO A 680 -19.06 -8.84 38.04
CA PRO A 680 -17.87 -8.67 38.90
C PRO A 680 -16.61 -9.39 38.39
N LEU A 681 -16.75 -10.53 37.70
CA LEU A 681 -15.59 -11.23 37.11
C LEU A 681 -14.95 -10.50 35.92
N MET A 682 -15.63 -9.50 35.35
CA MET A 682 -15.10 -8.69 34.26
C MET A 682 -14.26 -7.51 34.75
N GLU A 683 -14.43 -7.10 36.02
CA GLU A 683 -13.70 -5.97 36.60
C GLU A 683 -12.17 -6.14 36.50
N PRO A 684 -11.55 -7.26 36.92
CA PRO A 684 -10.10 -7.42 36.80
C PRO A 684 -9.56 -7.43 35.36
N ILE A 685 -10.44 -7.65 34.36
CA ILE A 685 -10.07 -7.75 32.95
C ILE A 685 -10.19 -6.38 32.26
N LEU A 686 -11.19 -5.59 32.66
CA LEU A 686 -11.56 -4.32 32.01
C LEU A 686 -11.18 -3.08 32.83
N GLU A 687 -10.74 -3.24 34.08
CA GLU A 687 -10.21 -2.14 34.91
C GLU A 687 -9.12 -1.34 34.19
N PRO A 688 -8.09 -1.96 33.55
CA PRO A 688 -7.05 -1.21 32.84
C PRO A 688 -7.56 -0.40 31.63
N THR A 689 -8.81 -0.63 31.21
CA THR A 689 -9.46 0.07 30.11
C THR A 689 -10.77 0.74 30.53
N PHE A 690 -10.92 1.02 31.83
CA PHE A 690 -12.05 1.76 32.40
C PHE A 690 -13.41 1.15 32.05
N GLY A 691 -13.52 -0.18 32.09
CA GLY A 691 -14.76 -0.91 31.78
C GLY A 691 -15.10 -0.97 30.28
N VAL A 692 -14.23 -0.46 29.40
CA VAL A 692 -14.42 -0.50 27.95
C VAL A 692 -13.66 -1.69 27.37
N MET A 693 -14.32 -2.55 26.59
CA MET A 693 -13.63 -3.59 25.83
C MET A 693 -12.87 -2.95 24.67
N VAL A 694 -11.54 -3.05 24.65
CA VAL A 694 -10.66 -2.44 23.64
C VAL A 694 -9.86 -3.50 22.88
N TYR A 695 -9.43 -4.56 23.57
CA TYR A 695 -8.55 -5.59 23.02
C TYR A 695 -9.24 -6.93 22.76
N GLN A 696 -8.74 -7.66 21.77
CA GLN A 696 -9.15 -9.04 21.48
C GLN A 696 -8.84 -9.98 22.65
N GLU A 697 -7.72 -9.76 23.32
CA GLU A 697 -7.30 -10.49 24.53
C GLU A 697 -8.32 -10.34 25.66
N GLN A 698 -8.95 -9.17 25.81
CA GLN A 698 -9.98 -8.95 26.82
C GLN A 698 -11.24 -9.77 26.53
N VAL A 699 -11.68 -9.85 25.26
CA VAL A 699 -12.80 -10.74 24.88
C VAL A 699 -12.48 -12.19 25.21
N MET A 700 -11.25 -12.63 24.91
CA MET A 700 -10.83 -13.99 25.24
C MET A 700 -10.87 -14.23 26.75
N GLN A 701 -10.38 -13.29 27.56
CA GLN A 701 -10.41 -13.39 29.02
C GLN A 701 -11.84 -13.37 29.57
N VAL A 702 -12.71 -12.50 29.05
CA VAL A 702 -14.13 -12.43 29.44
C VAL A 702 -14.81 -13.76 29.14
N ALA A 703 -14.70 -14.29 27.91
CA ALA A 703 -15.31 -15.57 27.56
C ALA A 703 -14.83 -16.74 28.44
N ARG A 704 -13.57 -16.73 28.86
CA ARG A 704 -13.04 -17.71 29.82
C ARG A 704 -13.63 -17.53 31.22
N ALA A 705 -13.70 -16.29 31.70
CA ALA A 705 -14.13 -15.98 33.06
C ALA A 705 -15.64 -16.17 33.26
N VAL A 706 -16.47 -15.74 32.30
CA VAL A 706 -17.94 -15.79 32.44
C VAL A 706 -18.56 -17.02 31.79
N ALA A 707 -18.04 -17.50 30.66
CA ALA A 707 -18.62 -18.62 29.92
C ALA A 707 -17.83 -19.95 30.07
N GLY A 708 -16.75 -19.96 30.86
CA GLY A 708 -15.96 -21.17 31.11
C GLY A 708 -15.20 -21.69 29.89
N TYR A 709 -14.96 -20.85 28.88
CA TYR A 709 -14.25 -21.26 27.67
C TYR A 709 -12.84 -21.74 28.00
N SER A 710 -12.35 -22.72 27.24
CA SER A 710 -10.92 -23.04 27.20
C SER A 710 -10.15 -21.93 26.48
N ALA A 711 -8.83 -21.82 26.69
CA ALA A 711 -8.02 -20.85 25.94
C ALA A 711 -8.09 -21.06 24.41
N PRO A 712 -8.09 -22.29 23.88
CA PRO A 712 -8.33 -22.57 22.46
C PRO A 712 -9.71 -22.13 21.96
N ASP A 713 -10.77 -22.38 22.73
CA ASP A 713 -12.14 -21.96 22.37
C ASP A 713 -12.26 -20.44 22.31
N ALA A 714 -11.61 -19.73 23.24
CA ALA A 714 -11.59 -18.27 23.25
C ALA A 714 -10.89 -17.68 22.01
N ASP A 715 -9.76 -18.26 21.56
CA ASP A 715 -9.12 -17.85 20.29
C ASP A 715 -10.01 -18.19 19.07
N LYS A 716 -10.74 -19.32 19.12
CA LYS A 716 -11.68 -19.69 18.06
C LYS A 716 -12.79 -18.64 17.93
N LEU A 717 -13.42 -18.25 19.04
CA LEU A 717 -14.43 -17.19 19.07
C LEU A 717 -13.89 -15.88 18.47
N ARG A 718 -12.71 -15.44 18.92
CA ARG A 718 -12.01 -14.26 18.38
C ARG A 718 -11.76 -14.35 16.87
N LYS A 719 -11.38 -15.52 16.33
CA LYS A 719 -11.17 -15.70 14.88
C LYS A 719 -12.46 -15.60 14.09
N ILE A 720 -13.54 -16.19 14.59
CA ILE A 720 -14.87 -16.13 13.95
C ILE A 720 -15.33 -14.67 13.89
N MET A 721 -15.20 -13.97 15.01
CA MET A 721 -15.42 -12.53 15.17
C MET A 721 -14.62 -11.70 14.15
N GLY A 722 -13.30 -11.92 14.07
CA GLY A 722 -12.44 -11.18 13.14
C GLY A 722 -12.73 -11.45 11.66
N LYS A 723 -13.23 -12.65 11.31
CA LYS A 723 -13.61 -13.02 9.93
C LYS A 723 -15.05 -12.65 9.55
N LYS A 724 -15.84 -12.14 10.51
CA LYS A 724 -17.25 -11.76 10.31
C LYS A 724 -18.08 -12.88 9.65
N LEU A 725 -17.96 -14.11 10.15
CA LEU A 725 -18.68 -15.28 9.61
C LEU A 725 -20.05 -15.40 10.31
N PRO A 726 -21.17 -14.95 9.70
CA PRO A 726 -22.45 -14.83 10.42
C PRO A 726 -23.00 -16.18 10.87
N GLU A 727 -22.87 -17.21 10.03
CA GLU A 727 -23.32 -18.57 10.34
C GLU A 727 -22.55 -19.20 11.50
N GLU A 728 -21.24 -18.94 11.58
CA GLU A 728 -20.39 -19.48 12.66
C GLU A 728 -20.57 -18.68 13.96
N MET A 729 -20.80 -17.36 13.87
CA MET A 729 -21.15 -16.52 15.03
C MET A 729 -22.43 -17.01 15.70
N ALA A 730 -23.47 -17.33 14.91
CA ALA A 730 -24.74 -17.84 15.44
C ALA A 730 -24.57 -19.16 16.22
N LYS A 731 -23.66 -20.04 15.78
CA LYS A 731 -23.34 -21.29 16.48
C LYS A 731 -22.62 -21.04 17.80
N GLU A 732 -21.67 -20.12 17.83
CA GLU A 732 -20.93 -19.79 19.06
C GLU A 732 -21.81 -19.06 20.09
N ARG A 733 -22.83 -18.32 19.66
CA ARG A 733 -23.78 -17.65 20.56
C ARG A 733 -24.43 -18.64 21.54
N GLY A 734 -24.95 -19.77 21.03
CA GLY A 734 -25.56 -20.80 21.88
C GLY A 734 -24.57 -21.35 22.90
N LYS A 735 -23.36 -21.73 22.44
CA LYS A 735 -22.29 -22.24 23.31
C LYS A 735 -21.89 -21.22 24.39
N PHE A 736 -21.83 -19.94 24.06
CA PHE A 736 -21.51 -18.88 25.01
C PHE A 736 -22.60 -18.72 26.08
N VAL A 737 -23.87 -18.66 25.67
CA VAL A 737 -25.00 -18.52 26.60
C VAL A 737 -25.07 -19.72 27.55
N ASP A 738 -25.03 -20.94 27.02
CA ASP A 738 -25.03 -22.17 27.81
C ASP A 738 -23.83 -22.20 28.79
N GLY A 739 -22.66 -21.75 28.32
CA GLY A 739 -21.46 -21.61 29.12
C GLY A 739 -21.60 -20.62 30.28
N CYS A 740 -22.22 -19.46 30.05
CA CYS A 740 -22.51 -18.46 31.08
C CYS A 740 -23.48 -18.99 32.13
N VAL A 741 -24.55 -19.66 31.70
CA VAL A 741 -25.52 -20.29 32.61
C VAL A 741 -24.83 -21.35 33.46
N ALA A 742 -24.01 -22.21 32.84
CA ALA A 742 -23.32 -23.30 33.53
C ALA A 742 -22.20 -22.84 34.48
N THR A 743 -21.46 -21.79 34.11
CA THR A 743 -20.25 -21.36 34.83
C THR A 743 -20.57 -20.40 35.97
N ILE A 744 -21.44 -19.43 35.74
CA ILE A 744 -21.73 -18.35 36.70
C ILE A 744 -23.21 -18.26 37.10
N GLY A 745 -24.08 -19.13 36.56
CA GLY A 745 -25.51 -19.10 36.86
C GLY A 745 -26.23 -17.86 36.28
N ALA A 746 -25.70 -17.31 35.18
CA ALA A 746 -26.26 -16.12 34.56
C ALA A 746 -27.66 -16.37 33.95
N ASP A 747 -28.47 -15.32 33.88
CA ASP A 747 -29.71 -15.33 33.12
C ASP A 747 -29.43 -15.38 31.60
N GLU A 748 -30.22 -16.17 30.86
CA GLU A 748 -30.01 -16.37 29.41
C GLU A 748 -30.14 -15.07 28.61
N MET A 749 -31.05 -14.18 29.00
CA MET A 749 -31.24 -12.89 28.33
C MET A 749 -30.04 -11.99 28.58
N TRP A 750 -29.52 -11.95 29.81
CA TRP A 750 -28.28 -11.22 30.11
C TRP A 750 -27.08 -11.78 29.32
N ALA A 751 -26.92 -13.12 29.29
CA ALA A 751 -25.81 -13.75 28.58
C ALA A 751 -25.88 -13.47 27.06
N GLY A 752 -27.10 -13.47 26.51
CA GLY A 752 -27.36 -13.06 25.13
C GLY A 752 -26.98 -11.60 24.87
N GLN A 753 -27.39 -10.67 25.75
CA GLN A 753 -27.04 -9.26 25.63
C GLN A 753 -25.53 -9.02 25.72
N LEU A 754 -24.82 -9.72 26.61
CA LEU A 754 -23.36 -9.65 26.69
C LEU A 754 -22.71 -10.17 25.40
N PHE A 755 -23.22 -11.27 24.83
CA PHE A 755 -22.72 -11.78 23.56
C PHE A 755 -22.95 -10.78 22.41
N ASP A 756 -24.12 -10.14 22.36
CA ASP A 756 -24.44 -9.15 21.34
C ASP A 756 -23.50 -7.92 21.45
N LYS A 757 -23.13 -7.50 22.68
CA LYS A 757 -22.08 -6.49 22.91
C LYS A 757 -20.71 -6.95 22.41
N ILE A 758 -20.33 -8.20 22.68
CA ILE A 758 -19.08 -8.81 22.21
C ILE A 758 -19.05 -8.86 20.68
N GLU A 759 -20.14 -9.27 20.03
CA GLU A 759 -20.30 -9.30 18.57
C GLU A 759 -20.22 -7.89 17.95
N GLY A 760 -20.87 -6.89 18.55
CA GLY A 760 -20.73 -5.50 18.11
C GLY A 760 -19.28 -4.99 18.22
N PHE A 761 -18.57 -5.39 19.28
CA PHE A 761 -17.16 -5.08 19.48
C PHE A 761 -16.22 -5.86 18.54
N ALA A 762 -16.58 -7.08 18.16
CA ALA A 762 -15.79 -7.99 17.31
C ALA A 762 -15.23 -7.34 16.05
N GLY A 763 -16.03 -6.47 15.44
CA GLY A 763 -15.65 -5.75 14.22
C GLY A 763 -14.45 -4.82 14.42
N TYR A 764 -14.15 -4.44 15.66
CA TYR A 764 -13.26 -3.33 16.00
C TYR A 764 -12.16 -3.67 17.00
N GLY A 765 -12.28 -4.79 17.72
CA GLY A 765 -11.30 -5.20 18.72
C GLY A 765 -9.88 -5.36 18.16
N PHE A 766 -8.90 -4.87 18.92
CA PHE A 766 -7.51 -4.77 18.46
C PHE A 766 -6.56 -5.74 19.19
N ASN A 767 -5.42 -6.04 18.57
CA ASN A 767 -4.38 -6.89 19.15
C ASN A 767 -3.58 -6.11 20.22
N LYS A 768 -3.69 -6.49 21.50
CA LYS A 768 -2.95 -5.81 22.57
C LYS A 768 -1.44 -5.96 22.39
N SER A 769 -0.97 -7.15 22.06
CA SER A 769 0.48 -7.44 21.87
C SER A 769 1.09 -6.50 20.84
N HIS A 770 0.43 -6.35 19.68
CA HIS A 770 0.86 -5.44 18.62
C HIS A 770 0.81 -3.97 19.03
N SER A 771 -0.20 -3.57 19.81
CA SER A 771 -0.32 -2.19 20.32
C SER A 771 0.85 -1.84 21.22
N VAL A 772 1.17 -2.73 22.17
CA VAL A 772 2.26 -2.55 23.13
C VAL A 772 3.59 -2.46 22.40
N GLU A 773 3.88 -3.41 21.50
CA GLU A 773 5.12 -3.44 20.73
C GLU A 773 5.35 -2.13 19.95
N TYR A 774 4.33 -1.62 19.26
CA TYR A 774 4.45 -0.37 18.51
C TYR A 774 4.52 0.86 19.41
N THR A 775 3.80 0.85 20.52
CA THR A 775 3.84 1.94 21.50
C THR A 775 5.22 2.02 22.17
N LEU A 776 5.91 0.90 22.38
CA LEU A 776 7.31 0.89 22.86
C LEU A 776 8.22 1.65 21.89
N ILE A 777 8.15 1.41 20.58
CA ILE A 777 8.98 2.13 19.59
C ILE A 777 8.64 3.64 19.61
N SER A 778 7.36 3.99 19.69
CA SER A 778 6.92 5.38 19.75
C SER A 778 7.37 6.06 21.04
N TYR A 779 7.33 5.36 22.17
CA TYR A 779 7.79 5.85 23.46
C TYR A 779 9.31 6.07 23.46
N GLN A 780 10.08 5.11 22.91
CA GLN A 780 11.53 5.26 22.73
C GLN A 780 11.87 6.49 21.89
N SER A 781 11.13 6.71 20.79
CA SER A 781 11.29 7.90 19.94
C SER A 781 10.99 9.19 20.72
N MET A 782 9.91 9.21 21.50
CA MET A 782 9.54 10.37 22.32
C MET A 782 10.54 10.63 23.45
N TYR A 783 11.07 9.57 24.08
CA TYR A 783 12.13 9.68 25.08
C TYR A 783 13.36 10.37 24.51
N LEU A 784 13.80 9.96 23.31
CA LEU A 784 14.91 10.60 22.60
C LEU A 784 14.58 12.05 22.25
N LYS A 785 13.37 12.33 21.76
CA LYS A 785 12.91 13.69 21.48
C LYS A 785 12.85 14.59 22.72
N THR A 786 12.58 14.02 23.88
CA THR A 786 12.43 14.78 25.14
C THR A 786 13.80 15.07 25.76
N HIS A 787 14.67 14.06 25.85
CA HIS A 787 15.97 14.17 26.53
C HIS A 787 17.15 14.54 25.63
N TYR A 788 17.01 14.36 24.31
CA TYR A 788 18.01 14.68 23.29
C TYR A 788 17.34 15.35 22.07
N PRO A 789 16.64 16.48 22.28
CA PRO A 789 15.77 17.06 21.26
C PRO A 789 16.54 17.46 20.00
N VAL A 790 17.72 18.07 20.13
CA VAL A 790 18.49 18.56 18.98
C VAL A 790 19.03 17.42 18.12
N GLU A 791 19.49 16.32 18.74
CA GLU A 791 19.89 15.11 18.04
C GLU A 791 18.70 14.42 17.36
N PHE A 792 17.55 14.36 18.03
CA PHE A 792 16.33 13.80 17.47
C PHE A 792 15.85 14.60 16.25
N PHE A 793 15.76 15.92 16.35
CA PHE A 793 15.33 16.76 15.24
C PHE A 793 16.33 16.76 14.07
N ALA A 794 17.64 16.70 14.33
CA ALA A 794 18.64 16.50 13.28
C ALA A 794 18.41 15.18 12.53
N ALA A 795 18.14 14.10 13.25
CA ALA A 795 17.85 12.80 12.67
C ALA A 795 16.52 12.79 11.90
N ALA A 796 15.46 13.39 12.45
CA ALA A 796 14.14 13.49 11.83
C ALA A 796 14.18 14.27 10.51
N LEU A 797 14.84 15.43 10.49
CA LEU A 797 14.98 16.25 9.29
C LEU A 797 15.86 15.58 8.21
N THR A 798 16.75 14.68 8.62
CA THR A 798 17.58 13.89 7.71
C THR A 798 16.77 12.74 7.09
N GLY A 799 16.06 11.95 7.88
CA GLY A 799 15.43 10.69 7.45
C GLY A 799 13.97 10.74 7.02
N MET A 800 13.22 11.81 7.34
CA MET A 800 11.80 11.92 6.99
C MET A 800 11.56 12.47 5.58
N ASP A 801 10.37 12.15 5.05
CA ASP A 801 9.92 12.58 3.72
C ASP A 801 9.68 14.11 3.67
N GLU A 802 9.91 14.71 2.50
CA GLU A 802 9.94 16.16 2.30
C GLU A 802 8.64 16.88 2.71
N ASP A 803 7.50 16.22 2.54
CA ASP A 803 6.18 16.75 2.90
C ASP A 803 5.98 16.89 4.42
N LYS A 804 6.74 16.14 5.22
CA LYS A 804 6.69 16.21 6.70
C LYS A 804 7.62 17.26 7.30
N LEU A 805 8.67 17.67 6.57
CA LEU A 805 9.72 18.53 7.08
C LEU A 805 9.23 19.87 7.65
N PRO A 806 8.27 20.60 7.03
CA PRO A 806 7.77 21.85 7.61
C PRO A 806 7.17 21.66 9.01
N GLY A 807 6.44 20.55 9.21
CA GLY A 807 5.87 20.20 10.50
C GLY A 807 6.95 19.89 11.54
N ILE A 808 8.02 19.21 11.14
CA ILE A 808 9.16 18.89 12.01
C ILE A 808 9.92 20.16 12.41
N ILE A 809 10.12 21.12 11.49
CA ILE A 809 10.76 22.41 11.80
C ILE A 809 9.92 23.22 12.78
N ALA A 810 8.61 23.35 12.50
CA ALA A 810 7.70 24.07 13.39
C ALA A 810 7.67 23.46 14.79
N ASP A 811 7.82 22.14 14.89
CA ASP A 811 7.91 21.46 16.17
C ASP A 811 9.27 21.64 16.84
N ALA A 812 10.38 21.60 16.10
CA ALA A 812 11.72 21.89 16.62
C ALA A 812 11.79 23.29 17.28
N ALA A 813 11.14 24.29 16.67
CA ALA A 813 11.04 25.63 17.22
C ALA A 813 10.32 25.66 18.59
N ARG A 814 9.32 24.79 18.81
CA ARG A 814 8.64 24.66 20.12
C ARG A 814 9.54 24.08 21.21
N PHE A 815 10.56 23.31 20.81
CA PHE A 815 11.63 22.82 21.68
C PHE A 815 12.81 23.80 21.77
N GLY A 816 12.69 25.02 21.21
CA GLY A 816 13.73 26.05 21.25
C GLY A 816 14.89 25.80 20.29
N ILE A 817 14.71 24.96 19.27
CA ILE A 817 15.75 24.61 18.30
C ILE A 817 15.53 25.40 17.01
N ASP A 818 16.54 26.18 16.63
CA ASP A 818 16.61 26.91 15.38
C ASP A 818 17.18 26.02 14.26
N VAL A 819 16.49 25.98 13.12
CA VAL A 819 16.96 25.27 11.91
C VAL A 819 17.47 26.31 10.93
N SER A 820 18.78 26.54 10.98
CA SER A 820 19.44 27.58 10.20
C SER A 820 19.82 27.13 8.79
N MET A 821 19.85 28.11 7.89
CA MET A 821 20.23 27.93 6.48
C MET A 821 21.65 27.37 6.32
N PRO A 822 21.98 26.78 5.16
CA PRO A 822 23.30 26.23 4.91
C PRO A 822 24.41 27.24 5.23
N ASP A 823 25.51 26.75 5.80
CA ASP A 823 26.69 27.53 6.17
C ASP A 823 27.92 26.85 5.57
N ILE A 824 28.69 27.59 4.78
CA ILE A 824 29.81 27.02 4.02
C ILE A 824 30.86 26.32 4.90
N ASN A 825 31.00 26.76 6.15
CA ASN A 825 31.96 26.22 7.10
C ASN A 825 31.40 25.13 8.03
N ILE A 826 30.08 24.93 8.06
CA ILE A 826 29.43 23.94 8.94
C ILE A 826 28.76 22.84 8.14
N SER A 827 27.90 23.18 7.17
CA SER A 827 27.06 22.23 6.43
C SER A 827 27.83 21.06 5.82
N THR A 828 27.18 19.90 5.75
CA THR A 828 27.71 18.65 5.17
C THR A 828 26.65 18.00 4.26
N ASP A 829 26.59 16.67 4.23
CA ASP A 829 25.56 15.85 3.60
C ASP A 829 24.37 15.53 4.51
N ARG A 830 24.44 15.85 5.82
CA ARG A 830 23.34 15.71 6.78
C ARG A 830 23.13 16.98 7.62
N PHE A 831 22.06 17.02 8.41
CA PHE A 831 21.82 18.13 9.33
C PHE A 831 22.90 18.18 10.42
N GLU A 832 23.67 19.25 10.46
CA GLU A 832 24.76 19.40 11.43
C GLU A 832 24.29 20.14 12.68
N ILE A 833 24.72 19.66 13.86
CA ILE A 833 24.41 20.26 15.16
C ILE A 833 25.50 21.29 15.48
N ALA A 834 25.21 22.58 15.25
CA ALA A 834 26.15 23.65 15.55
C ALA A 834 26.20 23.96 17.07
N THR A 835 25.04 23.93 17.74
CA THR A 835 24.89 24.11 19.20
C THR A 835 23.68 23.32 19.72
N ASP A 836 23.41 23.34 21.03
CA ASP A 836 22.22 22.70 21.63
C ASP A 836 20.87 23.23 21.10
N VAL A 837 20.90 24.40 20.47
CA VAL A 837 19.70 25.11 19.99
C VAL A 837 19.79 25.45 18.50
N ARG A 838 20.79 24.93 17.78
CA ARG A 838 21.01 25.29 16.37
C ARG A 838 21.42 24.11 15.51
N LEU A 839 20.56 23.80 14.55
CA LEU A 839 20.78 22.89 13.44
C LEU A 839 21.15 23.66 12.16
N VAL A 840 21.96 23.06 11.30
CA VAL A 840 22.37 23.66 10.02
C VAL A 840 21.99 22.72 8.87
N ILE A 841 21.27 23.25 7.89
CA ILE A 841 20.80 22.49 6.72
C ILE A 841 21.98 21.96 5.88
N PRO A 842 21.94 20.70 5.41
CA PRO A 842 22.97 20.15 4.52
C PRO A 842 22.92 20.72 3.11
N PHE A 843 24.06 20.70 2.42
CA PHE A 843 24.14 21.17 1.04
C PHE A 843 23.26 20.38 0.07
N GLN A 844 23.04 19.09 0.33
CA GLN A 844 22.24 18.22 -0.54
C GLN A 844 20.76 18.60 -0.58
N ARG A 845 20.28 19.42 0.36
CA ARG A 845 18.91 19.97 0.32
C ARG A 845 18.78 21.18 -0.61
N ILE A 846 19.89 21.70 -1.12
CA ILE A 846 19.89 22.77 -2.11
C ILE A 846 19.69 22.13 -3.49
N LYS A 847 18.61 22.50 -4.17
CA LYS A 847 18.26 22.05 -5.51
C LYS A 847 19.42 22.28 -6.47
N GLY A 848 19.88 21.20 -7.10
CA GLY A 848 21.00 21.22 -8.04
C GLY A 848 22.38 21.00 -7.40
N VAL A 849 22.49 20.89 -6.07
CA VAL A 849 23.73 20.54 -5.38
C VAL A 849 23.74 19.04 -5.04
N ALA A 850 24.52 18.27 -5.81
CA ALA A 850 24.65 16.83 -5.61
C ALA A 850 25.74 16.48 -4.58
N GLY A 851 25.74 15.22 -4.12
CA GLY A 851 26.73 14.71 -3.17
C GLY A 851 28.20 14.85 -3.63
N THR A 852 28.45 14.80 -4.94
CA THR A 852 29.80 15.04 -5.50
C THR A 852 30.31 16.45 -5.26
N THR A 853 29.43 17.45 -5.33
CA THR A 853 29.69 18.85 -5.00
C THR A 853 29.93 19.01 -3.50
N THR A 854 29.07 18.42 -2.67
CA THR A 854 29.21 18.43 -1.21
C THR A 854 30.57 17.88 -0.77
N GLN A 855 30.98 16.74 -1.32
CA GLN A 855 32.27 16.14 -1.00
C GLN A 855 33.46 17.02 -1.43
N ALA A 856 33.37 17.71 -2.59
CA ALA A 856 34.42 18.63 -3.02
C ALA A 856 34.61 19.79 -2.02
N ILE A 857 33.51 20.32 -1.49
CA ILE A 857 33.53 21.40 -0.49
C ILE A 857 34.14 20.89 0.82
N ILE A 858 33.71 19.72 1.30
CA ILE A 858 34.21 19.12 2.55
C ILE A 858 35.70 18.76 2.44
N GLU A 859 36.13 18.18 1.31
CA GLU A 859 37.54 17.86 1.03
C GLU A 859 38.40 19.13 1.06
N ALA A 860 37.98 20.20 0.38
CA ALA A 860 38.69 21.47 0.39
C ALA A 860 38.75 22.09 1.79
N ARG A 861 37.68 21.98 2.59
CA ARG A 861 37.57 22.48 3.97
C ARG A 861 38.53 21.78 4.96
N LYS A 862 39.10 20.61 4.61
CA LYS A 862 40.11 19.93 5.45
C LYS A 862 41.37 20.77 5.68
N ALA A 863 41.69 21.71 4.77
CA ALA A 863 42.81 22.63 4.95
C ALA A 863 42.52 23.78 5.95
N GLY A 864 41.31 23.85 6.52
CA GLY A 864 40.86 24.88 7.46
C GLY A 864 39.51 25.50 7.05
N PRO A 865 38.86 26.29 7.91
CA PRO A 865 37.65 27.02 7.52
C PRO A 865 37.93 27.97 6.34
N PHE A 866 36.94 28.19 5.49
CA PHE A 866 37.00 29.20 4.45
C PHE A 866 36.93 30.58 5.07
N THR A 867 37.81 31.49 4.62
CA THR A 867 37.92 32.84 5.18
C THR A 867 37.06 33.87 4.45
N ASN A 868 36.85 33.69 3.14
CA ASN A 868 35.99 34.50 2.27
C ASN A 868 35.66 33.70 1.00
N LYS A 869 34.82 34.26 0.12
CA LYS A 869 34.42 33.59 -1.12
C LYS A 869 35.59 33.35 -2.08
N ALA A 870 36.60 34.22 -2.10
CA ALA A 870 37.76 34.04 -2.96
C ALA A 870 38.60 32.81 -2.55
N ASP A 871 38.82 32.62 -1.25
CA ASP A 871 39.47 31.44 -0.67
C ASP A 871 38.70 30.15 -0.99
N PHE A 872 37.37 30.19 -0.94
CA PHE A 872 36.52 29.07 -1.38
C PHE A 872 36.73 28.73 -2.87
N LEU A 873 36.72 29.74 -3.75
CA LEU A 873 36.85 29.54 -5.20
C LEU A 873 38.24 29.04 -5.64
N ASP A 874 39.27 29.33 -4.86
CA ASP A 874 40.64 28.85 -5.10
C ASP A 874 40.81 27.38 -4.68
N ARG A 875 40.22 27.00 -3.54
CA ARG A 875 40.40 25.68 -2.93
C ARG A 875 39.46 24.60 -3.46
N VAL A 876 38.24 24.95 -3.88
CA VAL A 876 37.23 23.97 -4.29
C VAL A 876 37.37 23.60 -5.76
N GLU A 877 37.31 22.30 -6.06
CA GLU A 877 37.44 21.78 -7.42
C GLU A 877 36.32 22.27 -8.35
N LYS A 878 36.66 23.10 -9.34
CA LYS A 878 35.71 23.77 -10.26
C LYS A 878 34.84 22.82 -11.10
N ARG A 879 35.32 21.60 -11.41
CA ARG A 879 34.53 20.62 -12.17
C ARG A 879 33.39 20.04 -11.35
N ARG A 880 33.63 19.80 -10.06
CA ARG A 880 32.62 19.29 -9.11
C ARG A 880 31.74 20.42 -8.57
N CYS A 881 32.30 21.61 -8.33
CA CYS A 881 31.55 22.81 -7.93
C CYS A 881 31.59 23.88 -9.04
N ASN A 882 30.69 23.77 -10.02
CA ASN A 882 30.60 24.72 -11.13
C ASN A 882 29.91 26.04 -10.71
N VAL A 883 29.87 27.01 -11.64
CA VAL A 883 29.28 28.34 -11.40
C VAL A 883 27.80 28.27 -10.99
N LYS A 884 27.02 27.30 -11.49
CA LYS A 884 25.61 27.14 -11.08
C LYS A 884 25.49 26.68 -9.63
N HIS A 885 26.38 25.79 -9.18
CA HIS A 885 26.41 25.37 -7.78
C HIS A 885 26.80 26.54 -6.87
N GLN A 886 27.76 27.37 -7.31
CA GLN A 886 28.20 28.55 -6.58
C GLN A 886 27.10 29.61 -6.47
N ASP A 887 26.35 29.84 -7.55
CA ASP A 887 25.18 30.73 -7.56
C ASP A 887 24.08 30.25 -6.60
N ALA A 888 23.77 28.95 -6.60
CA ALA A 888 22.80 28.39 -5.68
C ALA A 888 23.23 28.57 -4.20
N LEU A 889 24.51 28.33 -3.87
CA LEU A 889 25.06 28.56 -2.54
C LEU A 889 24.99 30.04 -2.11
N GLU A 890 25.24 30.96 -3.05
CA GLU A 890 25.13 32.40 -2.80
C GLU A 890 23.70 32.81 -2.51
N ARG A 891 22.73 32.36 -3.33
CA ARG A 891 21.31 32.72 -3.22
C ARG A 891 20.68 32.26 -1.91
N VAL A 892 21.09 31.09 -1.40
CA VAL A 892 20.64 30.60 -0.08
C VAL A 892 21.41 31.21 1.10
N GLY A 893 22.40 32.08 0.84
CA GLY A 893 23.15 32.79 1.87
C GLY A 893 24.27 31.98 2.53
N ALA A 894 24.79 30.93 1.89
CA ALA A 894 25.80 30.04 2.48
C ALA A 894 27.13 30.73 2.82
N PHE A 895 27.46 31.82 2.12
CA PHE A 895 28.67 32.62 2.35
C PHE A 895 28.48 33.77 3.34
N SER A 896 27.26 34.01 3.83
CA SER A 896 26.89 35.22 4.57
C SER A 896 27.70 35.48 5.84
N ARG A 897 28.28 34.44 6.45
CA ARG A 897 29.11 34.54 7.66
C ARG A 897 30.59 34.81 7.39
N ILE A 898 31.06 34.60 6.17
CA ILE A 898 32.47 34.77 5.80
C ILE A 898 32.70 35.94 4.84
N GLU A 899 31.64 36.46 4.22
CA GLU A 899 31.71 37.56 3.26
C GLU A 899 31.13 38.86 3.89
N PRO A 900 31.97 39.83 4.27
CA PRO A 900 31.51 41.09 4.85
C PRO A 900 30.57 41.85 3.88
N GLY A 901 29.39 42.25 4.36
CA GLY A 901 28.40 42.97 3.55
C GLY A 901 27.45 42.08 2.73
N SER A 902 27.62 40.75 2.77
CA SER A 902 26.62 39.84 2.22
C SER A 902 25.30 39.95 2.99
N VAL A 903 24.19 39.92 2.26
CA VAL A 903 22.84 39.81 2.84
C VAL A 903 22.78 38.53 3.70
N PRO A 904 22.38 38.59 4.98
CA PRO A 904 22.27 37.42 5.85
C PRO A 904 21.36 36.34 5.26
N ALA A 905 21.60 35.08 5.60
CA ALA A 905 20.74 33.99 5.15
C ALA A 905 19.30 34.06 5.71
N THR A 906 19.11 34.75 6.82
CA THR A 906 17.80 35.00 7.47
C THR A 906 17.09 36.24 6.92
N ASP A 907 17.68 36.94 5.95
CA ASP A 907 17.09 38.17 5.42
C ASP A 907 15.79 37.86 4.65
N PRO A 908 14.71 38.63 4.90
CA PRO A 908 13.43 38.42 4.23
C PRO A 908 13.53 38.41 2.69
N SER A 909 14.46 39.18 2.10
CA SER A 909 14.67 39.22 0.63
C SER A 909 15.07 37.87 0.02
N ARG A 910 15.63 36.95 0.82
CA ARG A 910 16.06 35.63 0.37
C ARG A 910 14.96 34.58 0.42
N VAL A 911 13.83 34.82 1.09
CA VAL A 911 12.78 33.79 1.28
C VAL A 911 12.30 33.21 -0.05
N ARG A 912 12.20 34.05 -1.09
CA ARG A 912 11.85 33.60 -2.45
C ARG A 912 12.85 32.60 -3.02
N ASP A 913 14.13 32.90 -2.92
CA ASP A 913 15.21 32.01 -3.38
C ASP A 913 15.29 30.74 -2.54
N LEU A 914 15.05 30.85 -1.23
CA LEU A 914 15.02 29.72 -0.32
C LEU A 914 13.86 28.76 -0.63
N ILE A 915 12.66 29.25 -0.93
CA ILE A 915 11.52 28.40 -1.34
C ILE A 915 11.81 27.69 -2.67
N GLU A 916 12.50 28.35 -3.61
CA GLU A 916 12.86 27.75 -4.89
C GLU A 916 13.95 26.69 -4.75
N LEU A 917 14.98 26.99 -3.97
CA LEU A 917 16.21 26.19 -3.89
C LEU A 917 16.19 25.17 -2.75
N ILE A 918 15.41 25.38 -1.69
CA ILE A 918 15.30 24.48 -0.54
C ILE A 918 13.82 24.21 -0.22
N PRO A 919 13.05 23.62 -1.15
CA PRO A 919 11.63 23.40 -0.96
C PRO A 919 11.37 22.50 0.26
N GLY A 920 10.29 22.78 1.00
CA GLY A 920 9.86 21.97 2.16
C GLY A 920 10.58 22.26 3.48
N LEU A 921 11.67 23.04 3.48
CA LEU A 921 12.36 23.45 4.72
C LEU A 921 12.12 24.91 5.10
N ILE A 922 11.38 25.66 4.28
CA ILE A 922 11.08 27.07 4.53
C ILE A 922 9.66 27.20 5.02
N THR A 923 9.51 27.64 6.26
CA THR A 923 8.21 27.92 6.91
C THR A 923 7.86 29.40 6.88
N ALA A 924 8.79 30.27 6.48
CA ALA A 924 8.57 31.71 6.38
C ALA A 924 7.75 32.05 5.13
N ASN A 925 6.86 33.03 5.26
CA ASN A 925 6.13 33.58 4.13
C ASN A 925 7.04 34.50 3.31
N VAL A 926 6.81 34.56 1.99
CA VAL A 926 7.55 35.49 1.14
C VAL A 926 7.09 36.91 1.49
N PRO A 927 7.99 37.80 1.91
CA PRO A 927 7.63 39.18 2.14
C PRO A 927 7.31 39.85 0.80
N VAL A 928 6.13 40.47 0.71
CA VAL A 928 5.72 41.25 -0.45
C VAL A 928 5.64 42.71 -0.02
N HIS A 929 6.77 43.41 -0.15
CA HIS A 929 6.92 44.81 0.30
C HIS A 929 6.33 45.81 -0.71
N ARG A 930 5.03 45.69 -1.00
CA ARG A 930 4.27 46.69 -1.76
C ARG A 930 2.88 46.85 -1.18
N ASP A 931 2.34 48.06 -1.31
CA ASP A 931 0.94 48.30 -1.02
C ASP A 931 0.06 47.81 -2.17
N LEU A 932 -1.21 47.52 -1.88
CA LEU A 932 -2.23 47.30 -2.91
C LEU A 932 -2.40 48.60 -3.72
N THR A 933 -2.27 48.49 -5.05
CA THR A 933 -2.39 49.62 -5.99
C THR A 933 -3.81 50.16 -5.99
N ARG A 934 -3.97 51.40 -5.52
CA ARG A 934 -5.29 52.02 -5.28
C ARG A 934 -5.40 53.46 -5.77
N ASP A 935 -4.49 53.86 -6.66
CA ASP A 935 -4.49 55.20 -7.23
C ASP A 935 -5.74 55.46 -8.08
N LYS A 936 -5.89 56.71 -8.54
CA LYS A 936 -7.05 57.10 -9.34
C LYS A 936 -7.14 56.31 -10.65
N HIS A 937 -6.00 55.95 -11.24
CA HIS A 937 -5.94 55.23 -12.51
C HIS A 937 -6.39 53.78 -12.33
N ALA A 938 -5.88 53.08 -11.31
CA ALA A 938 -6.30 51.73 -10.96
C ALA A 938 -7.81 51.64 -10.68
N LYS A 939 -8.41 52.68 -10.07
CA LYS A 939 -9.87 52.76 -9.90
C LYS A 939 -10.62 52.91 -11.22
N GLU A 940 -10.11 53.73 -12.14
CA GLU A 940 -10.68 53.91 -13.47
C GLU A 940 -10.59 52.61 -14.29
N ASP A 941 -9.45 51.91 -14.22
CA ASP A 941 -9.23 50.64 -14.91
C ASP A 941 -10.14 49.52 -14.38
N ILE A 942 -10.33 49.44 -13.05
CA ILE A 942 -11.28 48.49 -12.46
C ILE A 942 -12.72 48.79 -12.90
N VAL A 943 -13.08 50.08 -12.99
CA VAL A 943 -14.40 50.48 -13.51
C VAL A 943 -14.54 50.08 -14.98
N GLU A 944 -13.50 50.20 -15.78
CA GLU A 944 -13.47 49.75 -17.18
C GLU A 944 -13.67 48.23 -17.27
N VAL A 945 -12.95 47.43 -16.47
CA VAL A 945 -13.11 45.97 -16.40
C VAL A 945 -14.57 45.58 -16.08
N ILE A 946 -15.21 46.29 -15.15
CA ILE A 946 -16.62 46.07 -14.80
C ILE A 946 -17.57 46.48 -15.94
N GLN A 947 -17.27 47.58 -16.64
CA GLN A 947 -18.06 48.05 -17.78
C GLN A 947 -17.94 47.12 -19.00
N GLU A 948 -16.75 46.64 -19.30
CA GLU A 948 -16.49 45.64 -20.35
C GLU A 948 -17.31 44.38 -20.10
N TYR A 949 -17.28 43.88 -18.86
CA TYR A 949 -18.10 42.73 -18.47
C TYR A 949 -19.60 43.01 -18.73
N ARG A 950 -20.10 44.18 -18.29
CA ARG A 950 -21.52 44.56 -18.47
C ARG A 950 -21.89 44.70 -19.94
N ALA A 951 -20.99 45.19 -20.77
CA ALA A 951 -21.21 45.31 -22.21
C ALA A 951 -21.28 43.94 -22.90
N LYS A 952 -20.54 42.95 -22.39
CA LYS A 952 -20.44 41.61 -22.98
C LYS A 952 -21.50 40.62 -22.47
N HIS A 953 -21.88 40.72 -21.20
CA HIS A 953 -22.76 39.75 -20.51
C HIS A 953 -23.96 40.39 -19.81
N GLY A 954 -24.17 41.70 -19.97
CA GLY A 954 -25.28 42.40 -19.33
C GLY A 954 -26.64 42.12 -19.99
N PRO A 955 -27.75 42.54 -19.34
CA PRO A 955 -29.12 42.24 -19.76
C PRO A 955 -29.49 42.75 -21.17
N SER A 956 -28.70 43.66 -21.74
CA SER A 956 -28.86 44.19 -23.10
C SER A 956 -28.31 43.27 -24.21
N THR A 957 -27.61 42.18 -23.86
CA THR A 957 -26.90 41.31 -24.82
C THR A 957 -27.67 40.06 -25.23
N GLY A 958 -28.79 39.76 -24.56
CA GLY A 958 -29.53 38.50 -24.72
C GLY A 958 -28.88 37.30 -24.04
N ASP A 959 -27.72 37.47 -23.40
CA ASP A 959 -27.09 36.48 -22.51
C ASP A 959 -27.89 36.41 -21.20
N SER A 960 -28.24 35.20 -20.74
CA SER A 960 -29.07 34.98 -19.55
C SER A 960 -28.29 35.12 -18.23
N ASP A 961 -27.04 35.59 -18.29
CA ASP A 961 -26.05 35.53 -17.21
C ASP A 961 -26.19 36.63 -16.13
N GLY A 962 -27.37 37.23 -15.96
CA GLY A 962 -27.66 38.19 -14.88
C GLY A 962 -26.78 39.47 -14.86
N LEU A 963 -26.99 40.34 -13.85
CA LEU A 963 -26.12 41.49 -13.62
C LEU A 963 -25.02 41.11 -12.61
N PRO A 964 -23.75 41.49 -12.85
CA PRO A 964 -22.68 41.21 -11.91
C PRO A 964 -22.86 42.10 -10.67
N VAL A 965 -22.71 41.49 -9.50
CA VAL A 965 -22.60 42.19 -8.23
C VAL A 965 -21.28 42.96 -8.23
N LYS A 966 -21.34 44.26 -7.94
CA LYS A 966 -20.14 45.11 -7.97
C LYS A 966 -19.16 44.68 -6.87
N PRO A 967 -17.86 44.55 -7.17
CA PRO A 967 -16.87 44.33 -6.12
C PRO A 967 -16.86 45.53 -5.16
N HIS A 968 -16.55 45.26 -3.90
CA HIS A 968 -16.41 46.32 -2.90
C HIS A 968 -14.97 46.80 -2.89
N PHE A 969 -14.79 48.06 -3.30
CA PHE A 969 -13.50 48.71 -3.28
C PHE A 969 -13.40 49.61 -2.05
N GLY A 970 -12.77 49.09 -0.99
CA GLY A 970 -12.46 49.85 0.20
C GLY A 970 -11.50 51.02 -0.08
N LYS A 971 -11.78 52.19 0.49
CA LYS A 971 -10.93 53.39 0.32
C LYS A 971 -9.49 53.20 0.85
N ASP A 972 -9.34 52.32 1.84
CA ASP A 972 -8.11 52.02 2.55
C ASP A 972 -7.58 50.61 2.22
N ALA A 973 -7.98 50.04 1.08
CA ALA A 973 -7.70 48.64 0.75
C ALA A 973 -6.21 48.27 0.84
N THR A 974 -5.89 47.26 1.64
CA THR A 974 -4.54 46.71 1.85
C THR A 974 -4.41 45.26 1.37
N PHE A 975 -5.52 44.51 1.29
CA PHE A 975 -5.54 43.15 0.77
C PHE A 975 -6.84 42.85 -0.01
N MET A 976 -6.82 41.74 -0.74
CA MET A 976 -7.95 41.28 -1.57
C MET A 976 -8.64 40.07 -0.94
N ILE A 977 -9.97 40.01 -0.99
CA ILE A 977 -10.78 38.84 -0.66
C ILE A 977 -11.46 38.35 -1.94
N ILE A 978 -11.36 37.05 -2.21
CA ILE A 978 -12.04 36.38 -3.33
C ILE A 978 -12.96 35.30 -2.77
N THR A 979 -14.27 35.42 -2.98
CA THR A 979 -15.26 34.39 -2.62
C THR A 979 -15.67 33.53 -3.82
N ASP A 980 -16.30 32.38 -3.59
CA ASP A 980 -16.83 31.53 -4.69
C ASP A 980 -17.79 32.31 -5.60
N CYS A 981 -18.79 32.96 -4.99
CA CYS A 981 -19.78 33.79 -5.65
C CYS A 981 -20.36 34.80 -4.65
N PRO A 982 -21.03 35.88 -5.12
CA PRO A 982 -21.89 36.69 -4.29
C PRO A 982 -23.00 35.86 -3.64
N THR A 983 -23.35 36.24 -2.41
CA THR A 983 -24.52 35.74 -1.71
C THR A 983 -25.81 36.40 -2.23
N ARG A 984 -26.99 35.83 -1.91
CA ARG A 984 -28.27 36.46 -2.28
C ARG A 984 -28.44 37.86 -1.68
N GLY A 985 -27.96 38.06 -0.44
CA GLY A 985 -27.99 39.38 0.19
C GLY A 985 -27.10 40.42 -0.51
N GLU A 986 -25.93 40.00 -1.01
CA GLU A 986 -25.05 40.88 -1.80
C GLU A 986 -25.64 41.20 -3.18
N GLU A 987 -26.38 40.27 -3.80
CA GLU A 987 -27.10 40.49 -5.06
C GLU A 987 -28.24 41.51 -4.90
N GLU A 988 -29.09 41.35 -3.88
CA GLU A 988 -30.19 42.29 -3.58
C GLU A 988 -29.68 43.72 -3.32
N LEU A 989 -28.52 43.84 -2.66
CA LEU A 989 -27.89 45.13 -2.36
C LEU A 989 -26.97 45.64 -3.49
N GLY A 990 -26.72 44.81 -4.51
CA GLY A 990 -25.93 45.15 -5.69
C GLY A 990 -24.42 45.39 -5.44
N SER A 991 -23.90 45.00 -4.28
CA SER A 991 -22.51 45.20 -3.87
C SER A 991 -22.01 44.05 -2.99
N MET A 992 -20.80 43.58 -3.25
CA MET A 992 -20.09 42.63 -2.39
C MET A 992 -19.85 43.23 -0.99
N SER A 993 -19.55 42.39 0.00
CA SER A 993 -19.29 42.73 1.41
C SER A 993 -20.51 43.23 2.21
N GLN A 994 -21.71 43.12 1.66
CA GLN A 994 -22.96 43.56 2.28
C GLN A 994 -23.88 42.38 2.64
N GLY A 995 -24.79 42.57 3.60
CA GLY A 995 -25.76 41.54 4.01
C GLY A 995 -25.33 40.69 5.21
N ALA A 996 -26.28 39.94 5.77
CA ALA A 996 -26.08 39.17 7.01
C ALA A 996 -25.13 37.96 6.84
N GLN A 997 -25.05 37.40 5.64
CA GLN A 997 -24.30 36.17 5.35
C GLN A 997 -22.78 36.37 5.31
N VAL A 998 -22.32 37.62 5.18
CA VAL A 998 -20.89 37.97 5.24
C VAL A 998 -20.47 38.47 6.63
N GLN A 999 -21.41 38.62 7.57
CA GLN A 999 -21.14 39.22 8.88
C GLN A 999 -20.08 38.44 9.66
N ALA A 1000 -20.10 37.10 9.63
CA ALA A 1000 -19.09 36.28 10.30
C ALA A 1000 -17.65 36.56 9.81
N VAL A 1001 -17.48 36.87 8.52
CA VAL A 1001 -16.18 37.26 7.94
C VAL A 1001 -15.77 38.64 8.45
N ILE A 1002 -16.72 39.58 8.50
CA ILE A 1002 -16.49 40.93 9.04
C ILE A 1002 -16.14 40.87 10.53
N ASP A 1003 -16.80 40.03 11.31
CA ASP A 1003 -16.53 39.86 12.74
C ASP A 1003 -15.12 39.29 12.95
N ALA A 1004 -14.74 38.25 12.20
CA ALA A 1004 -13.39 37.68 12.25
C ALA A 1004 -12.29 38.66 11.79
N MET A 1005 -12.58 39.53 10.80
CA MET A 1005 -11.69 40.63 10.43
C MET A 1005 -11.50 41.63 11.58
N PHE A 1006 -12.60 41.98 12.26
CA PHE A 1006 -12.60 42.98 13.32
C PHE A 1006 -11.78 42.55 14.54
N VAL A 1007 -11.69 41.24 14.81
CA VAL A 1007 -10.81 40.68 15.86
C VAL A 1007 -9.34 41.10 15.66
N HIS A 1008 -8.91 41.31 14.42
CA HIS A 1008 -7.55 41.71 14.05
C HIS A 1008 -7.49 43.16 13.53
N ASP A 1009 -8.40 44.02 14.00
CA ASP A 1009 -8.49 45.45 13.69
C ASP A 1009 -8.73 45.83 12.22
N PHE A 1010 -9.03 44.85 11.35
CA PHE A 1010 -9.41 45.12 9.97
C PHE A 1010 -10.86 45.60 9.85
N LYS A 1011 -11.09 46.57 8.97
CA LYS A 1011 -12.40 47.18 8.70
C LYS A 1011 -12.76 46.99 7.23
N ARG A 1012 -14.05 47.15 6.89
CA ARG A 1012 -14.53 47.10 5.49
C ARG A 1012 -13.80 48.06 4.53
N PRO A 1013 -13.32 49.24 4.93
CA PRO A 1013 -12.48 50.07 4.07
C PRO A 1013 -11.12 49.47 3.70
N ASP A 1014 -10.63 48.47 4.43
CA ASP A 1014 -9.28 47.90 4.28
C ASP A 1014 -9.21 46.77 3.25
N ILE A 1015 -10.32 46.47 2.57
CA ILE A 1015 -10.42 45.32 1.66
C ILE A 1015 -10.86 45.72 0.26
N TYR A 1016 -10.33 44.99 -0.72
CA TYR A 1016 -10.97 44.83 -2.02
C TYR A 1016 -11.67 43.46 -2.04
N TRP A 1017 -13.00 43.44 -2.04
CA TRP A 1017 -13.79 42.20 -2.00
C TRP A 1017 -14.41 41.92 -3.37
N THR A 1018 -14.07 40.77 -3.94
CA THR A 1018 -14.57 40.31 -5.23
C THR A 1018 -14.94 38.81 -5.18
N GLY A 1019 -15.49 38.29 -6.28
CA GLY A 1019 -15.85 36.86 -6.40
C GLY A 1019 -15.14 36.18 -7.58
N LEU A 1020 -14.99 34.86 -7.51
CA LEU A 1020 -14.53 33.99 -8.60
C LEU A 1020 -15.52 34.05 -9.77
N ILE A 1021 -16.82 33.96 -9.46
CA ILE A 1021 -17.90 34.40 -10.34
C ILE A 1021 -18.54 35.66 -9.77
N LYS A 1022 -19.10 36.53 -10.63
CA LYS A 1022 -19.60 37.85 -10.20
C LYS A 1022 -21.11 37.90 -9.98
N ARG A 1023 -21.80 36.77 -10.00
CA ARG A 1023 -23.24 36.63 -9.72
C ARG A 1023 -23.51 35.43 -8.82
N PRO A 1024 -24.66 35.35 -8.14
CA PRO A 1024 -25.01 34.14 -7.42
C PRO A 1024 -25.00 32.91 -8.34
N LYS A 1025 -24.56 31.78 -7.77
CA LYS A 1025 -24.53 30.49 -8.45
C LYS A 1025 -25.93 30.08 -8.92
N ALA A 1026 -26.03 29.55 -10.14
CA ALA A 1026 -27.29 29.07 -10.70
C ALA A 1026 -27.74 27.77 -10.00
N ASP A 1027 -26.78 26.91 -9.66
CA ASP A 1027 -27.00 25.60 -9.04
C ASP A 1027 -26.29 25.49 -7.67
N LYS A 1028 -26.35 24.32 -7.04
CA LYS A 1028 -25.73 24.07 -5.72
C LYS A 1028 -24.22 24.33 -5.71
N GLN A 1029 -23.53 24.14 -6.83
CA GLN A 1029 -22.08 24.37 -7.00
C GLN A 1029 -21.81 25.27 -8.21
N VAL A 1030 -20.66 25.95 -8.20
CA VAL A 1030 -20.19 26.78 -9.32
C VAL A 1030 -19.55 25.88 -10.39
N SER A 1031 -20.05 25.92 -11.63
CA SER A 1031 -19.54 25.10 -12.74
C SER A 1031 -18.24 25.64 -13.35
N SER A 1032 -17.49 24.78 -14.05
CA SER A 1032 -16.26 25.21 -14.76
C SER A 1032 -16.54 26.20 -15.90
N ASP A 1033 -17.69 26.07 -16.56
CA ASP A 1033 -18.11 26.96 -17.65
C ASP A 1033 -18.48 28.33 -17.11
N GLU A 1034 -19.09 28.41 -15.92
CA GLU A 1034 -19.29 29.68 -15.22
C GLU A 1034 -17.95 30.32 -14.88
N ILE A 1035 -16.99 29.60 -14.27
CA ILE A 1035 -15.67 30.17 -13.94
C ILE A 1035 -14.96 30.71 -15.18
N ALA A 1036 -15.00 29.98 -16.30
CA ALA A 1036 -14.36 30.38 -17.55
C ALA A 1036 -14.87 31.73 -18.09
N LYS A 1037 -16.12 32.11 -17.80
CA LYS A 1037 -16.66 33.43 -18.17
C LYS A 1037 -16.05 34.58 -17.37
N TYR A 1038 -15.68 34.35 -16.10
CA TYR A 1038 -15.31 35.43 -15.17
C TYR A 1038 -13.81 35.50 -14.85
N ILE A 1039 -13.07 34.42 -15.06
CA ILE A 1039 -11.69 34.29 -14.56
C ILE A 1039 -10.73 35.33 -15.17
N ASP A 1040 -10.88 35.66 -16.46
CA ASP A 1040 -10.02 36.64 -17.12
C ASP A 1040 -10.19 38.05 -16.53
N TYR A 1041 -11.42 38.40 -16.14
CA TYR A 1041 -11.69 39.67 -15.45
C TYR A 1041 -11.06 39.69 -14.05
N LEU A 1042 -11.18 38.59 -13.31
CA LEU A 1042 -10.54 38.48 -11.99
C LEU A 1042 -9.01 38.56 -12.09
N LYS A 1043 -8.40 37.94 -13.10
CA LYS A 1043 -6.95 38.05 -13.33
C LYS A 1043 -6.53 39.49 -13.65
N ARG A 1044 -7.32 40.22 -14.45
CA ARG A 1044 -7.09 41.66 -14.69
C ARG A 1044 -7.25 42.49 -13.41
N GLU A 1045 -8.25 42.20 -12.58
CA GLU A 1045 -8.39 42.86 -11.27
C GLU A 1045 -7.14 42.66 -10.39
N ILE A 1046 -6.60 41.44 -10.34
CA ILE A 1046 -5.37 41.13 -9.59
C ILE A 1046 -4.16 41.85 -10.20
N GLN A 1047 -4.05 41.92 -11.53
CA GLN A 1047 -2.96 42.61 -12.23
C GLN A 1047 -2.99 44.12 -12.00
N ILE A 1048 -4.18 44.74 -11.98
CA ILE A 1048 -4.33 46.19 -11.77
C ILE A 1048 -4.03 46.56 -10.31
N LEU A 1049 -4.53 45.77 -9.36
CA LEU A 1049 -4.44 46.09 -7.94
C LEU A 1049 -3.16 45.59 -7.27
N GLU A 1050 -2.43 44.67 -7.91
CA GLU A 1050 -1.18 44.05 -7.43
C GLU A 1050 -1.20 43.71 -5.92
N PRO A 1051 -2.26 43.05 -5.39
CA PRO A 1051 -2.43 42.90 -3.96
C PRO A 1051 -1.27 42.09 -3.34
N PRO A 1052 -0.70 42.53 -2.20
CA PRO A 1052 0.34 41.75 -1.52
C PRO A 1052 -0.22 40.47 -0.89
N VAL A 1053 -1.49 40.48 -0.50
CA VAL A 1053 -2.21 39.37 0.15
C VAL A 1053 -3.57 39.17 -0.52
N ILE A 1054 -3.89 37.91 -0.84
CA ILE A 1054 -5.18 37.48 -1.41
C ILE A 1054 -5.78 36.39 -0.52
N VAL A 1055 -6.96 36.63 0.05
CA VAL A 1055 -7.68 35.67 0.87
C VAL A 1055 -8.68 34.90 0.01
N LEU A 1056 -8.57 33.57 -0.02
CA LEU A 1056 -9.43 32.69 -0.81
C LEU A 1056 -10.54 32.12 0.09
N LEU A 1057 -11.73 32.73 0.03
CA LEU A 1057 -12.90 32.38 0.85
C LEU A 1057 -13.94 31.59 0.05
N GLY A 1058 -13.68 30.30 -0.13
CA GLY A 1058 -14.64 29.42 -0.79
C GLY A 1058 -14.00 28.14 -1.33
N THR A 1059 -14.76 27.06 -1.35
CA THR A 1059 -14.24 25.74 -1.72
C THR A 1059 -13.82 25.70 -3.20
N THR A 1060 -14.59 26.35 -4.07
CA THR A 1060 -14.29 26.41 -5.50
C THR A 1060 -13.11 27.33 -5.78
N THR A 1061 -13.06 28.48 -5.10
CA THR A 1061 -11.99 29.48 -5.19
C THR A 1061 -10.65 28.89 -4.78
N VAL A 1062 -10.60 28.25 -3.60
CA VAL A 1062 -9.39 27.59 -3.12
C VAL A 1062 -8.92 26.53 -4.11
N ARG A 1063 -9.83 25.69 -4.65
CA ARG A 1063 -9.48 24.65 -5.64
C ARG A 1063 -9.04 25.22 -6.99
N HIS A 1064 -9.53 26.39 -7.38
CA HIS A 1064 -9.15 27.01 -8.63
C HIS A 1064 -7.72 27.55 -8.58
N PHE A 1065 -7.38 28.27 -7.52
CA PHE A 1065 -6.05 28.83 -7.34
C PHE A 1065 -5.01 27.80 -6.87
N LEU A 1066 -5.45 26.73 -6.18
CA LEU A 1066 -4.60 25.66 -5.65
C LEU A 1066 -5.15 24.28 -6.08
N PRO A 1067 -5.02 23.89 -7.36
CA PRO A 1067 -5.60 22.65 -7.89
C PRO A 1067 -5.03 21.38 -7.25
N ASP A 1068 -3.82 21.46 -6.72
CA ASP A 1068 -3.11 20.35 -6.06
C ASP A 1068 -3.43 20.22 -4.55
N LEU A 1069 -4.28 21.09 -4.01
CA LEU A 1069 -4.64 21.06 -2.60
C LEU A 1069 -5.42 19.77 -2.25
N LYS A 1070 -4.91 18.98 -1.30
CA LYS A 1070 -5.55 17.76 -0.79
C LYS A 1070 -6.39 18.05 0.46
N GLY A 1071 -7.55 17.39 0.61
CA GLY A 1071 -8.41 17.55 1.80
C GLY A 1071 -9.44 18.67 1.68
N LYS A 1072 -10.13 19.00 2.80
CA LYS A 1072 -11.09 20.12 2.84
C LYS A 1072 -10.34 21.43 3.06
N ALA A 1073 -10.85 22.52 2.48
CA ALA A 1073 -10.26 23.86 2.64
C ALA A 1073 -10.26 24.31 4.11
N SER A 1074 -11.32 23.97 4.86
CA SER A 1074 -11.42 24.23 6.31
C SER A 1074 -10.27 23.63 7.13
N ASP A 1075 -9.75 22.47 6.70
CA ASP A 1075 -8.66 21.78 7.43
C ASP A 1075 -7.30 22.47 7.22
N GLN A 1076 -7.23 23.39 6.24
CA GLN A 1076 -6.05 24.18 5.91
C GLN A 1076 -6.29 25.69 6.04
N ALA A 1077 -7.34 26.08 6.77
CA ALA A 1077 -7.65 27.49 7.02
C ALA A 1077 -6.44 28.20 7.67
N GLY A 1078 -6.14 29.40 7.19
CA GLY A 1078 -5.01 30.23 7.63
C GLY A 1078 -3.66 29.88 7.01
N LYS A 1079 -3.56 28.79 6.24
CA LYS A 1079 -2.31 28.44 5.57
C LYS A 1079 -2.03 29.40 4.42
N VAL A 1080 -0.77 29.85 4.31
CA VAL A 1080 -0.30 30.79 3.31
C VAL A 1080 0.45 30.05 2.19
N VAL A 1081 0.17 30.41 0.93
CA VAL A 1081 0.86 29.91 -0.26
C VAL A 1081 1.28 31.10 -1.12
N TYR A 1082 2.57 31.28 -1.34
CA TYR A 1082 3.05 32.33 -2.25
C TYR A 1082 2.80 31.93 -3.72
N SER A 1083 2.10 32.78 -4.46
CA SER A 1083 1.89 32.63 -5.90
C SER A 1083 2.95 33.41 -6.67
N LYS A 1084 3.77 32.69 -7.46
CA LYS A 1084 4.72 33.33 -8.38
C LYS A 1084 4.03 34.02 -9.57
N GLU A 1085 2.84 33.57 -9.96
CA GLU A 1085 2.07 34.16 -11.07
C GLU A 1085 1.58 35.57 -10.72
N PHE A 1086 1.09 35.75 -9.49
CA PHE A 1086 0.53 37.02 -9.02
C PHE A 1086 1.51 37.82 -8.15
N ASP A 1087 2.65 37.22 -7.80
CA ASP A 1087 3.61 37.76 -6.85
C ASP A 1087 2.93 38.18 -5.53
N ALA A 1088 2.07 37.30 -4.98
CA ALA A 1088 1.20 37.59 -3.86
C ALA A 1088 1.07 36.38 -2.91
N ASN A 1089 0.84 36.63 -1.62
CA ASN A 1089 0.55 35.58 -0.65
C ASN A 1089 -0.93 35.21 -0.68
N LEU A 1090 -1.24 33.96 -1.04
CA LEU A 1090 -2.59 33.41 -1.03
C LEU A 1090 -2.88 32.81 0.36
N VAL A 1091 -3.84 33.35 1.09
CA VAL A 1091 -4.29 32.82 2.38
C VAL A 1091 -5.50 31.92 2.14
N ILE A 1092 -5.38 30.64 2.50
CA ILE A 1092 -6.45 29.65 2.36
C ILE A 1092 -7.49 29.90 3.46
N GLY A 1093 -8.73 30.17 3.08
CA GLY A 1093 -9.87 30.10 3.99
C GLY A 1093 -10.85 29.01 3.57
N PHE A 1094 -12.11 29.17 3.93
CA PHE A 1094 -13.19 28.23 3.61
C PHE A 1094 -14.50 28.98 3.38
N ASN A 1095 -15.55 28.28 2.96
CA ASN A 1095 -16.85 28.90 2.74
C ASN A 1095 -17.50 29.27 4.09
N PRO A 1096 -17.78 30.56 4.37
CA PRO A 1096 -18.37 30.97 5.65
C PRO A 1096 -19.75 30.35 5.93
N GLY A 1097 -20.46 29.89 4.89
CA GLY A 1097 -21.72 29.16 5.05
C GLY A 1097 -21.60 27.86 5.85
N GLU A 1098 -20.40 27.29 5.98
CA GLU A 1098 -20.15 26.15 6.87
C GLU A 1098 -20.41 26.47 8.34
N LEU A 1099 -20.30 27.74 8.75
CA LEU A 1099 -20.52 28.18 10.13
C LEU A 1099 -21.98 28.03 10.56
N TYR A 1100 -22.91 27.96 9.62
CA TYR A 1100 -24.32 27.70 9.93
C TYR A 1100 -24.53 26.29 10.54
N TYR A 1101 -23.73 25.32 10.11
CA TYR A 1101 -23.82 23.93 10.56
C TYR A 1101 -22.71 23.53 11.55
N ALA A 1102 -21.63 24.32 11.63
CA ALA A 1102 -20.47 24.10 12.50
C ALA A 1102 -19.97 25.44 13.08
N PRO A 1103 -20.70 26.05 14.04
CA PRO A 1103 -20.36 27.36 14.61
C PRO A 1103 -18.96 27.42 15.26
N GLU A 1104 -18.45 26.28 15.74
CA GLU A 1104 -17.12 26.14 16.33
C GLU A 1104 -15.98 26.43 15.34
N LYS A 1105 -16.24 26.38 14.03
CA LYS A 1105 -15.27 26.74 12.99
C LYS A 1105 -15.01 28.25 12.88
N SER A 1106 -15.74 29.08 13.63
CA SER A 1106 -15.52 30.54 13.68
C SER A 1106 -14.06 30.89 14.02
N VAL A 1107 -13.45 30.13 14.94
CA VAL A 1107 -12.03 30.25 15.32
C VAL A 1107 -11.09 30.07 14.12
N LEU A 1108 -11.41 29.17 13.19
CA LEU A 1108 -10.59 28.96 11.99
C LEU A 1108 -10.63 30.17 11.04
N LEU A 1109 -11.72 30.95 11.06
CA LEU A 1109 -11.81 32.18 10.28
C LEU A 1109 -11.00 33.31 10.93
N GLU A 1110 -10.93 33.34 12.26
CA GLU A 1110 -10.00 34.21 12.99
C GLU A 1110 -8.54 33.85 12.67
N ASP A 1111 -8.19 32.56 12.59
CA ASP A 1111 -6.86 32.10 12.16
C ASP A 1111 -6.50 32.56 10.74
N VAL A 1112 -7.49 32.60 9.82
CA VAL A 1112 -7.30 33.15 8.46
C VAL A 1112 -6.87 34.60 8.51
N PHE A 1113 -7.58 35.44 9.27
CA PHE A 1113 -7.28 36.87 9.35
C PHE A 1113 -6.08 37.17 10.25
N GLN A 1114 -5.73 36.30 11.20
CA GLN A 1114 -4.45 36.36 11.90
C GLN A 1114 -3.29 36.18 10.92
N SER A 1115 -3.38 35.24 9.97
CA SER A 1115 -2.37 35.07 8.92
C SER A 1115 -2.28 36.28 8.00
N VAL A 1116 -3.41 36.92 7.65
CA VAL A 1116 -3.41 38.18 6.90
C VAL A 1116 -2.73 39.29 7.68
N PHE A 1117 -3.06 39.43 8.97
CA PHE A 1117 -2.45 40.41 9.87
C PHE A 1117 -0.93 40.24 9.94
N ASN A 1118 -0.44 39.01 10.09
CA ASN A 1118 0.99 38.69 10.14
C ASN A 1118 1.72 38.87 8.80
N LEU A 1119 1.00 38.97 7.68
CA LEU A 1119 1.59 39.21 6.36
C LEU A 1119 1.70 40.69 6.03
N LEU A 1120 0.80 41.52 6.58
CA LEU A 1120 0.74 42.96 6.34
C LEU A 1120 1.53 43.77 7.38
N ASN A 1121 1.80 43.20 8.55
CA ASN A 1121 2.58 43.79 9.65
C ASN A 1121 3.80 42.92 9.94
#